data_AF-A0A7X7KXI9-F1
#
_entry.id   AF-A0A7X7KXI9-F1
#
_cell.length_a   1.000
_cell.length_b   1.000
_cell.length_c   1.000
_cell.angle_alpha   90.00
_cell.angle_beta   90.00
_cell.angle_gamma   90.00
#
_symmetry.space_group_name_H-M   'P 1'
#
loop_
_entity.id
_entity.type
_entity.pdbx_description
1 polymer ?
#
loop_
_entity_poly.entity_id
_entity_poly.type
_entity_poly.pdbx_seq_one_letter_code
_entity_poly.pdbx_strand_id
1 'polypeptide(L)'
;MPRFVANSYVNLFAPDALKIPGGTPFTIEGWVKFETVPATAMLYSKGNERKTPYTYMFGLTGTGTKMAAYTGTGGTPAETWMEAGLPAAVVKDRWYHLAYSFDGAYLSFFLDGACVGRQPFVFTDYSTHTVKIGGYSTTTDIPGNISDVRVWNQARTTAQIRHFMDRRLNGAETGLLGYWPMNEGSGTVVADGAGANNGTFSGLVTWVTAADLSLAAASPDFLQAMPFALANIATGSTRFTNSNMVNVVAMPIPDGCDNYQITHSGAVGSIAPDGWLSTNVPPAQQTFPAPATDTNFTAYAWFTNSTATALMQRAESSVFYTTVPPVPAVRAALAIQRLPGQNVIIHGTDLDAGSTGGEANGLTLAIRLYDAVCANPGDDLTPDESYATLAAEGVYPLLLRLGNEAGNAVTATTTCMVTVTASAINTNLWTGAGGNDLWHNPANWSAGVPAAGQNVTILAGSGTRLTRATAALNSFVLGASRTLTVEGWESSLKAVEMTVNGTVTHANNDVATEDWITWVPQHRILLEVSNITVAANAKLDADWKGYRRNQGPGTPAWMGSGAGHAGEGGFGNARNGGTAYGELHTPEQPGSGGGITTTYLTQSAEGGGVIRVVASGRLTVLGTIRANGRNYISTHGSGGSGGSIWIDCRTLAGTSAGLVQVNGGNGNYYGAGASAGRIALHYDPAAQRALAEPRPPIRFEGIPGDPDYRNLETFRSGMGTLSLADTLLIDGNFTAKRLRDVQVAVPGWTEWALNTLTLNDCSIGLEAGITLSVTNDVIVTNGAVLHLFAAPVTNVLTDAGATANIGGGLLIHSNSWIMPYADPTNGATVKINVGGGLYVAAGGGIDADRRGYTRGYGPGCAMTGRSDGGNGAGYGGHGGMGFGGKLWGPSYGSADWPVEAGSGAWLYTGGGSYAGRGGGSIRLHVAGGAVVHGTLTAKGSPGLSTHGGGGSGGGILLECGTLQGSNSGLLTVEGGKGNYGGSCGGGGRIAI
;
A
#
# COMPACT_ATOMS: atom_id res chain seq x y z
N MET A 1 61.99 -6.18 38.93
CA MET A 1 61.78 -5.66 37.56
C MET A 1 62.89 -4.69 37.18
N PRO A 2 63.21 -4.53 35.89
CA PRO A 2 64.22 -3.59 35.44
C PRO A 2 63.71 -2.14 35.47
N ARG A 3 64.63 -1.22 35.78
CA ARG A 3 64.49 0.24 35.74
C ARG A 3 65.47 0.76 34.69
N PHE A 4 64.95 1.36 33.63
CA PHE A 4 65.66 1.91 32.49
C PHE A 4 65.85 3.42 32.67
N VAL A 5 67.06 3.93 32.44
CA VAL A 5 67.30 5.38 32.29
C VAL A 5 67.29 5.77 30.80
N ALA A 6 67.40 7.07 30.49
CA ALA A 6 67.52 7.53 29.10
C ALA A 6 68.65 6.79 28.34
N ASN A 7 68.44 6.52 27.05
CA ASN A 7 69.34 5.72 26.21
C ASN A 7 69.51 4.25 26.66
N SER A 8 68.49 3.67 27.33
CA SER A 8 68.52 2.27 27.77
C SER A 8 67.28 1.51 27.27
N TYR A 9 67.49 0.29 26.78
CA TYR A 9 66.44 -0.57 26.21
C TYR A 9 66.85 -2.05 26.27
N VAL A 10 65.93 -2.97 25.96
CA VAL A 10 66.25 -4.38 25.72
C VAL A 10 66.53 -4.59 24.24
N ASN A 11 67.70 -5.12 23.90
CA ASN A 11 68.05 -5.53 22.55
C ASN A 11 67.75 -7.02 22.38
N LEU A 12 66.82 -7.36 21.47
CA LEU A 12 66.48 -8.73 21.12
C LEU A 12 67.24 -9.23 19.90
N PHE A 13 68.16 -8.44 19.34
CA PHE A 13 68.83 -8.71 18.06
C PHE A 13 67.80 -8.88 16.94
N ALA A 14 68.03 -9.76 15.96
CA ALA A 14 67.13 -9.98 14.82
C ALA A 14 66.49 -11.39 14.85
N PRO A 15 65.53 -11.65 15.76
CA PRO A 15 64.95 -12.98 15.96
C PRO A 15 63.96 -13.35 14.85
N ASP A 16 64.14 -14.53 14.25
CA ASP A 16 63.26 -15.08 13.21
C ASP A 16 61.85 -15.37 13.75
N ALA A 17 61.72 -15.80 15.01
CA ALA A 17 60.44 -16.16 15.62
C ALA A 17 59.49 -14.96 15.82
N LEU A 18 60.01 -13.72 15.80
CA LEU A 18 59.21 -12.49 15.86
C LEU A 18 58.94 -11.90 14.46
N LYS A 19 59.08 -12.70 13.41
CA LYS A 19 58.69 -12.35 12.04
C LYS A 19 57.19 -12.51 11.87
N ILE A 20 56.48 -11.39 11.79
CA ILE A 20 55.03 -11.35 11.57
C ILE A 20 54.79 -10.94 10.11
N PRO A 21 54.21 -11.81 9.27
CA PRO A 21 53.93 -11.45 7.88
C PRO A 21 52.99 -10.25 7.77
N GLY A 22 53.24 -9.38 6.79
CA GLY A 22 52.36 -8.25 6.49
C GLY A 22 50.91 -8.71 6.25
N GLY A 23 49.96 -8.04 6.89
CA GLY A 23 48.53 -8.35 6.78
C GLY A 23 48.03 -9.52 7.63
N THR A 24 48.90 -10.19 8.40
CA THR A 24 48.47 -11.21 9.38
C THR A 24 48.17 -10.58 10.75
N PRO A 25 47.21 -11.13 11.51
CA PRO A 25 46.84 -10.58 12.80
C PRO A 25 47.96 -10.73 13.84
N PHE A 26 48.06 -9.78 14.76
CA PHE A 26 49.01 -9.84 15.88
C PHE A 26 48.57 -8.97 17.05
N THR A 27 49.17 -9.18 18.22
CA THR A 27 49.02 -8.27 19.37
C THR A 27 50.36 -8.05 20.05
N ILE A 28 50.67 -6.80 20.38
CA ILE A 28 51.82 -6.46 21.22
C ILE A 28 51.30 -5.72 22.44
N GLU A 29 51.66 -6.21 23.62
CA GLU A 29 51.18 -5.66 24.89
C GLU A 29 52.25 -5.70 25.97
N GLY A 30 52.11 -4.86 27.01
CA GLY A 30 53.01 -4.89 28.16
C GLY A 30 52.73 -3.78 29.17
N TRP A 31 53.32 -3.93 30.35
CA TRP A 31 53.20 -2.96 31.44
C TRP A 31 54.37 -1.99 31.44
N VAL A 32 54.05 -0.70 31.61
CA VAL A 32 55.04 0.37 31.68
C VAL A 32 54.74 1.31 32.84
N LYS A 33 55.77 1.82 33.50
CA LYS A 33 55.69 2.91 34.50
C LYS A 33 56.76 3.94 34.16
N PHE A 34 56.34 5.18 33.92
CA PHE A 34 57.26 6.25 33.49
C PHE A 34 57.86 6.98 34.68
N GLU A 35 59.16 7.25 34.65
CA GLU A 35 59.83 8.21 35.56
C GLU A 35 59.70 9.65 35.05
N THR A 36 59.86 9.81 33.75
CA THR A 36 59.52 11.01 33.00
C THR A 36 58.74 10.57 31.77
N VAL A 37 57.74 11.36 31.37
CA VAL A 37 56.95 11.05 30.17
C VAL A 37 57.57 11.81 28.99
N PRO A 38 58.35 11.15 28.11
CA PRO A 38 58.95 11.82 26.96
C PRO A 38 57.90 12.20 25.92
N ALA A 39 58.27 13.08 24.98
CA ALA A 39 57.41 13.46 23.87
C ALA A 39 56.98 12.24 23.02
N THR A 40 57.87 11.26 22.89
CA THR A 40 57.64 9.97 22.23
C THR A 40 58.25 8.86 23.09
N ALA A 41 57.52 7.77 23.35
CA ALA A 41 57.97 6.66 24.17
C ALA A 41 57.55 5.33 23.53
N MET A 42 58.50 4.53 23.02
CA MET A 42 58.20 3.31 22.24
C MET A 42 58.35 2.07 23.11
N LEU A 43 57.25 1.34 23.31
CA LEU A 43 57.23 0.08 24.05
C LEU A 43 57.91 -1.03 23.24
N TYR A 44 57.62 -1.09 21.94
CA TYR A 44 58.16 -2.10 21.04
C TYR A 44 58.52 -1.47 19.71
N SER A 45 59.67 -1.82 19.16
CA SER A 45 60.06 -1.43 17.81
C SER A 45 60.75 -2.56 17.06
N LYS A 46 60.53 -2.62 15.76
CA LYS A 46 61.24 -3.49 14.84
C LYS A 46 61.69 -2.71 13.61
N GLY A 47 62.96 -2.83 13.26
CA GLY A 47 63.56 -2.16 12.10
C GLY A 47 64.99 -1.72 12.37
N ASN A 48 65.77 -1.55 11.31
CA ASN A 48 67.17 -1.09 11.40
C ASN A 48 67.34 0.38 11.02
N GLU A 49 66.43 0.94 10.21
CA GLU A 49 66.50 2.32 9.71
C GLU A 49 65.10 2.92 9.56
N ARG A 50 64.92 4.18 10.00
CA ARG A 50 63.64 4.89 9.90
C ARG A 50 63.27 5.13 8.43
N LYS A 51 61.97 5.21 8.13
CA LYS A 51 61.41 5.41 6.77
C LYS A 51 61.60 4.24 5.79
N THR A 52 61.93 3.05 6.29
CA THR A 52 61.95 1.83 5.48
C THR A 52 60.60 1.11 5.53
N PRO A 53 60.18 0.41 4.47
CA PRO A 53 58.88 -0.29 4.42
C PRO A 53 58.71 -1.40 5.48
N TYR A 54 59.80 -1.77 6.17
CA TYR A 54 59.88 -2.84 7.16
C TYR A 54 60.00 -2.35 8.61
N THR A 55 60.00 -1.03 8.84
CA THR A 55 60.06 -0.48 10.20
C THR A 55 58.68 -0.22 10.76
N TYR A 56 58.41 -0.76 11.94
CA TYR A 56 57.21 -0.45 12.70
C TYR A 56 57.49 -0.27 14.20
N MET A 57 56.73 0.61 14.83
CA MET A 57 56.89 0.95 16.25
C MET A 57 55.54 1.12 16.93
N PHE A 58 55.46 0.78 18.21
CA PHE A 58 54.26 0.92 19.04
C PHE A 58 54.61 1.58 20.36
N GLY A 59 53.88 2.63 20.72
CA GLY A 59 54.12 3.37 21.94
C GLY A 59 53.22 4.60 22.11
N LEU A 60 53.71 5.60 22.83
CA LEU A 60 53.02 6.85 23.09
C LEU A 60 53.68 8.02 22.35
N THR A 61 52.88 9.00 21.95
CA THR A 61 53.32 10.29 21.39
C THR A 61 52.62 11.46 22.09
N GLY A 62 53.03 12.68 21.75
CA GLY A 62 52.40 13.90 22.28
C GLY A 62 52.56 14.06 23.78
N THR A 63 53.66 13.56 24.36
CA THR A 63 53.91 13.58 25.81
C THR A 63 52.85 12.80 26.58
N GLY A 64 52.54 11.58 26.10
CA GLY A 64 51.59 10.68 26.75
C GLY A 64 50.11 11.05 26.55
N THR A 65 49.80 11.94 25.61
CA THR A 65 48.41 12.29 25.26
C THR A 65 47.80 11.38 24.20
N LYS A 66 48.62 10.56 23.52
CA LYS A 66 48.18 9.69 22.44
C LYS A 66 48.88 8.34 22.51
N MET A 67 48.13 7.28 22.23
CA MET A 67 48.72 6.01 21.80
C MET A 67 49.00 6.07 20.30
N ALA A 68 50.15 5.56 19.88
CA ALA A 68 50.65 5.72 18.54
C ALA A 68 51.28 4.43 18.01
N ALA A 69 51.05 4.21 16.72
CA ALA A 69 51.77 3.23 15.92
C ALA A 69 52.41 3.94 14.72
N TYR A 70 53.58 3.47 14.32
CA TYR A 70 54.33 3.99 13.19
C TYR A 70 54.58 2.87 12.19
N THR A 71 54.45 3.17 10.90
CA THR A 71 54.98 2.35 9.81
C THR A 71 55.78 3.21 8.84
N GLY A 72 56.93 2.71 8.39
CA GLY A 72 57.62 3.28 7.23
C GLY A 72 57.03 2.68 5.95
N THR A 73 56.90 3.49 4.90
CA THR A 73 56.28 3.07 3.63
C THR A 73 57.21 3.09 2.41
N GLY A 74 58.44 3.58 2.54
CA GLY A 74 59.39 3.70 1.41
C GLY A 74 58.87 4.63 0.30
N GLY A 75 59.29 5.90 0.30
CA GLY A 75 58.83 6.92 -0.66
C GLY A 75 57.80 7.91 -0.08
N THR A 76 57.55 9.04 -0.75
CA THR A 76 56.80 10.20 -0.21
C THR A 76 55.27 10.02 -0.25
N PRO A 77 54.51 10.26 0.85
CA PRO A 77 54.98 10.69 2.16
C PRO A 77 55.66 9.55 2.92
N ALA A 78 56.86 9.84 3.42
CA ALA A 78 57.83 8.84 3.88
C ALA A 78 57.58 8.26 5.28
N GLU A 79 56.49 8.62 5.94
CA GLU A 79 56.14 8.19 7.30
C GLU A 79 54.62 8.23 7.50
N THR A 80 54.05 7.19 8.11
CA THR A 80 52.64 7.20 8.54
C THR A 80 52.57 6.97 10.04
N TRP A 81 52.00 7.95 10.75
CA TRP A 81 51.65 7.84 12.17
C TRP A 81 50.15 7.59 12.31
N MET A 82 49.81 6.64 13.15
CA MET A 82 48.44 6.29 13.46
C MET A 82 48.25 6.48 14.94
N GLU A 83 47.36 7.40 15.31
CA GLU A 83 47.22 7.84 16.69
C GLU A 83 45.78 7.69 17.19
N ALA A 84 45.65 7.36 18.46
CA ALA A 84 44.41 7.41 19.23
C ALA A 84 44.61 8.37 20.41
N GLY A 85 43.78 9.41 20.46
CA GLY A 85 43.81 10.40 21.54
C GLY A 85 43.32 9.81 22.86
N LEU A 86 44.00 10.14 23.95
CA LEU A 86 43.62 9.72 25.29
C LEU A 86 42.77 10.79 25.97
N PRO A 87 41.75 10.40 26.75
CA PRO A 87 40.91 11.35 27.50
C PRO A 87 41.68 12.09 28.61
N ALA A 88 42.77 11.51 29.09
CA ALA A 88 43.72 12.14 30.00
C ALA A 88 45.15 11.70 29.63
N ALA A 89 46.12 12.60 29.77
CA ALA A 89 47.51 12.28 29.54
C ALA A 89 48.01 11.23 30.55
N VAL A 90 48.89 10.35 30.10
CA VAL A 90 49.67 9.47 30.95
C VAL A 90 50.54 10.29 31.90
N VAL A 91 50.59 9.90 33.17
CA VAL A 91 51.39 10.57 34.21
C VAL A 91 52.55 9.69 34.66
N LYS A 92 53.59 10.32 35.21
CA LYS A 92 54.70 9.61 35.84
C LYS A 92 54.23 8.82 37.07
N ASP A 93 55.00 7.81 37.45
CA ASP A 93 54.85 7.01 38.66
C ASP A 93 53.55 6.17 38.76
N ARG A 94 52.81 5.99 37.65
CA ARG A 94 51.66 5.06 37.53
C ARG A 94 51.97 3.94 36.53
N TRP A 95 51.53 2.72 36.84
CA TRP A 95 51.53 1.60 35.90
C TRP A 95 50.43 1.75 34.86
N TYR A 96 50.80 1.53 33.60
CA TYR A 96 49.89 1.49 32.47
C TYR A 96 50.08 0.18 31.73
N HIS A 97 48.98 -0.47 31.39
CA HIS A 97 49.00 -1.56 30.42
C HIS A 97 48.76 -0.98 29.03
N LEU A 98 49.73 -1.13 28.13
CA LEU A 98 49.61 -0.71 26.74
C LEU A 98 49.41 -1.96 25.88
N ALA A 99 48.40 -1.96 25.01
CA ALA A 99 48.26 -3.02 24.01
C ALA A 99 47.86 -2.47 22.63
N TYR A 100 48.34 -3.14 21.58
CA TYR A 100 48.12 -2.83 20.17
C TYR A 100 47.74 -4.13 19.47
N SER A 101 46.48 -4.27 19.05
CA SER A 101 45.93 -5.49 18.45
C SER A 101 45.53 -5.22 17.00
N PHE A 102 46.15 -5.92 16.06
CA PHE A 102 45.93 -5.80 14.62
C PHE A 102 45.16 -7.01 14.12
N ASP A 103 44.03 -6.79 13.44
CA ASP A 103 43.16 -7.86 12.92
C ASP A 103 43.41 -8.27 11.46
N GLY A 104 44.45 -7.71 10.84
CA GLY A 104 44.75 -7.87 9.41
C GLY A 104 44.37 -6.66 8.56
N ALA A 105 43.52 -5.75 9.08
CA ALA A 105 43.15 -4.51 8.39
C ALA A 105 43.23 -3.26 9.29
N TYR A 106 42.90 -3.41 10.57
CA TYR A 106 42.84 -2.31 11.53
C TYR A 106 43.63 -2.63 12.80
N LEU A 107 44.34 -1.63 13.31
CA LEU A 107 45.00 -1.67 14.60
C LEU A 107 44.13 -0.97 15.65
N SER A 108 43.82 -1.69 16.72
CA SER A 108 43.12 -1.20 17.90
C SER A 108 44.10 -0.89 19.02
N PHE A 109 43.92 0.26 19.67
CA PHE A 109 44.79 0.77 20.73
C PHE A 109 44.11 0.60 22.09
N PHE A 110 44.81 0.06 23.08
CA PHE A 110 44.26 -0.18 24.42
C PHE A 110 45.14 0.39 25.53
N LEU A 111 44.52 1.17 26.42
CA LEU A 111 45.12 1.66 27.65
C LEU A 111 44.38 1.06 28.84
N ASP A 112 45.09 0.39 29.74
CA ASP A 112 44.52 -0.27 30.94
C ASP A 112 43.33 -1.20 30.59
N GLY A 113 43.45 -1.89 29.46
CA GLY A 113 42.45 -2.81 28.92
C GLY A 113 41.24 -2.14 28.26
N ALA A 114 41.12 -0.81 28.25
CA ALA A 114 40.07 -0.10 27.51
C ALA A 114 40.53 0.24 26.09
N CYS A 115 39.72 -0.07 25.08
CA CYS A 115 39.98 0.35 23.69
C CYS A 115 39.79 1.87 23.58
N VAL A 116 40.85 2.58 23.19
CA VAL A 116 40.87 4.06 23.09
C VAL A 116 40.79 4.56 21.63
N GLY A 117 40.90 3.66 20.66
CA GLY A 117 40.75 3.99 19.24
C GLY A 117 41.10 2.82 18.33
N ARG A 118 40.77 2.96 17.06
CA ARG A 118 41.09 2.00 15.99
C ARG A 118 41.41 2.74 14.71
N GLN A 119 42.49 2.37 14.03
CA GLN A 119 42.97 3.03 12.81
C GLN A 119 43.36 1.99 11.75
N PRO A 120 43.20 2.26 10.44
CA PRO A 120 43.67 1.36 9.37
C PRO A 120 45.19 1.22 9.42
N PHE A 121 45.71 -0.01 9.57
CA PHE A 121 47.15 -0.25 9.73
C PHE A 121 47.66 -1.10 8.58
N VAL A 122 48.73 -0.66 7.94
CA VAL A 122 49.40 -1.41 6.88
C VAL A 122 50.90 -1.38 7.15
N PHE A 123 51.49 -2.57 7.17
CA PHE A 123 52.93 -2.76 7.27
C PHE A 123 53.35 -3.91 6.34
N THR A 124 54.59 -3.85 5.87
CA THR A 124 55.22 -4.94 5.12
C THR A 124 56.42 -5.42 5.90
N ASP A 125 56.42 -6.65 6.41
CA ASP A 125 57.61 -7.23 7.04
C ASP A 125 57.81 -8.67 6.58
N TYR A 126 58.83 -8.88 5.73
CA TYR A 126 59.18 -10.19 5.18
C TYR A 126 60.60 -10.64 5.56
N SER A 127 61.33 -9.88 6.39
CA SER A 127 62.72 -10.18 6.74
C SER A 127 63.01 -9.99 8.23
N THR A 128 64.19 -10.45 8.62
CA THR A 128 64.66 -10.41 10.00
C THR A 128 65.29 -9.05 10.26
N HIS A 129 64.85 -8.39 11.31
CA HIS A 129 65.26 -7.03 11.65
C HIS A 129 65.44 -6.91 13.15
N THR A 130 66.24 -5.93 13.58
CA THR A 130 66.47 -5.70 15.00
C THR A 130 65.17 -5.38 15.71
N VAL A 131 64.90 -6.06 16.82
CA VAL A 131 63.78 -5.79 17.71
C VAL A 131 64.28 -5.19 19.03
N LYS A 132 63.60 -4.15 19.50
CA LYS A 132 63.86 -3.51 20.79
C LYS A 132 62.58 -3.43 21.62
N ILE A 133 62.73 -3.63 22.93
CA ILE A 133 61.69 -3.33 23.92
C ILE A 133 62.12 -2.11 24.73
N GLY A 134 61.21 -1.14 24.85
CA GLY A 134 61.43 0.09 25.60
C GLY A 134 62.22 1.17 24.86
N GLY A 135 62.43 1.06 23.54
CA GLY A 135 63.13 2.07 22.76
C GLY A 135 63.25 1.79 21.27
N TYR A 136 63.78 2.78 20.54
CA TYR A 136 64.13 2.70 19.12
C TYR A 136 65.37 3.56 18.81
N SER A 137 65.28 4.87 19.09
CA SER A 137 66.34 5.87 19.11
C SER A 137 66.37 6.64 20.43
N THR A 138 67.45 7.40 20.67
CA THR A 138 67.70 8.16 21.92
C THR A 138 66.57 9.09 22.38
N THR A 139 65.69 9.51 21.46
CA THR A 139 64.54 10.40 21.73
C THR A 139 63.20 9.67 21.91
N THR A 140 63.21 8.34 21.84
CA THR A 140 62.00 7.48 21.88
C THR A 140 62.03 6.42 22.98
N ASP A 141 63.13 6.35 23.73
CA ASP A 141 63.32 5.37 24.80
C ASP A 141 62.43 5.68 26.00
N ILE A 142 62.04 4.65 26.75
CA ILE A 142 61.17 4.76 27.93
C ILE A 142 62.02 4.83 29.20
N PRO A 143 62.19 6.01 29.83
CA PRO A 143 62.77 6.09 31.16
C PRO A 143 61.74 5.65 32.20
N GLY A 144 62.04 4.57 32.93
CA GLY A 144 61.15 4.00 33.95
C GLY A 144 61.20 2.48 34.00
N ASN A 145 60.09 1.82 34.32
CA ASN A 145 59.99 0.37 34.45
C ASN A 145 59.15 -0.24 33.34
N ILE A 146 59.56 -1.41 32.86
CA ILE A 146 58.82 -2.22 31.88
C ILE A 146 58.72 -3.64 32.44
N SER A 147 57.57 -4.29 32.28
CA SER A 147 57.36 -5.67 32.67
C SER A 147 56.33 -6.33 31.77
N ASP A 148 56.40 -7.66 31.69
CA ASP A 148 55.34 -8.50 31.09
C ASP A 148 55.02 -8.14 29.62
N VAL A 149 56.07 -7.93 28.82
CA VAL A 149 55.90 -7.62 27.39
C VAL A 149 55.60 -8.91 26.64
N ARG A 150 54.57 -8.90 25.81
CA ARG A 150 54.06 -10.06 25.07
C ARG A 150 53.90 -9.72 23.61
N VAL A 151 54.22 -10.67 22.75
CA VAL A 151 53.96 -10.61 21.31
C VAL A 151 53.16 -11.85 20.91
N TRP A 152 52.01 -11.65 20.29
CA TRP A 152 51.09 -12.69 19.83
C TRP A 152 50.95 -12.66 18.32
N ASN A 153 50.77 -13.81 17.68
CA ASN A 153 50.39 -13.94 16.26
C ASN A 153 48.85 -13.93 16.04
N GLN A 154 48.11 -13.37 16.99
CA GLN A 154 46.65 -13.28 16.98
C GLN A 154 46.19 -11.88 17.37
N ALA A 155 45.03 -11.47 16.85
CA ALA A 155 44.35 -10.25 17.22
C ALA A 155 43.54 -10.50 18.50
N ARG A 156 44.03 -10.02 19.65
CA ARG A 156 43.32 -10.18 20.92
C ARG A 156 42.19 -9.17 21.05
N THR A 157 41.06 -9.64 21.56
CA THR A 157 39.86 -8.83 21.82
C THR A 157 40.00 -8.01 23.10
N THR A 158 39.17 -6.96 23.25
CA THR A 158 39.07 -6.19 24.50
C THR A 158 38.86 -7.07 25.73
N ALA A 159 38.02 -8.10 25.60
CA ALA A 159 37.69 -9.00 26.70
C ALA A 159 38.90 -9.87 27.10
N GLN A 160 39.64 -10.39 26.12
CA GLN A 160 40.87 -11.13 26.37
C GLN A 160 41.94 -10.23 27.02
N ILE A 161 42.19 -9.03 26.47
CA ILE A 161 43.19 -8.11 27.02
C ILE A 161 42.86 -7.78 28.49
N ARG A 162 41.62 -7.39 28.80
CA ARG A 162 41.20 -7.10 30.18
C ARG A 162 41.34 -8.29 31.12
N HIS A 163 41.00 -9.48 30.64
CA HIS A 163 41.03 -10.69 31.47
C HIS A 163 42.44 -11.19 31.78
N PHE A 164 43.39 -10.97 30.86
CA PHE A 164 44.74 -11.53 30.94
C PHE A 164 45.84 -10.51 31.28
N MET A 165 45.56 -9.21 31.28
CA MET A 165 46.59 -8.19 31.55
C MET A 165 47.13 -8.23 32.98
N ASP A 166 46.35 -8.70 33.95
CA ASP A 166 46.70 -8.75 35.37
C ASP A 166 47.27 -10.11 35.82
N ARG A 167 47.66 -10.96 34.89
CA ARG A 167 48.14 -12.34 35.16
C ARG A 167 49.43 -12.63 34.45
N ARG A 168 50.35 -13.33 35.10
CA ARG A 168 51.55 -13.90 34.47
C ARG A 168 51.14 -15.10 33.61
N LEU A 169 51.82 -15.26 32.48
CA LEU A 169 51.66 -16.38 31.55
C LEU A 169 52.63 -17.51 31.86
N ASN A 170 52.29 -18.72 31.42
CA ASN A 170 53.17 -19.90 31.50
C ASN A 170 54.20 -19.94 30.36
N GLY A 171 53.92 -19.27 29.23
CA GLY A 171 54.76 -19.28 28.03
C GLY A 171 54.32 -20.31 26.98
N ALA A 172 53.43 -21.23 27.34
CA ALA A 172 52.90 -22.26 26.43
C ALA A 172 51.55 -21.88 25.78
N GLU A 173 51.10 -20.63 25.94
CA GLU A 173 49.85 -20.16 25.38
C GLU A 173 49.89 -20.17 23.85
N THR A 174 48.83 -20.72 23.24
CA THR A 174 48.69 -20.79 21.79
C THR A 174 48.79 -19.39 21.17
N GLY A 175 49.67 -19.27 20.18
CA GLY A 175 49.89 -18.02 19.45
C GLY A 175 50.81 -17.01 20.11
N LEU A 176 51.37 -17.30 21.29
CA LEU A 176 52.40 -16.48 21.92
C LEU A 176 53.75 -16.68 21.21
N LEU A 177 54.29 -15.62 20.61
CA LEU A 177 55.57 -15.63 19.88
C LEU A 177 56.76 -15.23 20.76
N GLY A 178 56.52 -14.42 21.79
CA GLY A 178 57.54 -13.96 22.72
C GLY A 178 56.92 -13.38 23.98
N TYR A 179 57.53 -13.65 25.12
CA TYR A 179 57.06 -13.20 26.42
C TYR A 179 58.22 -12.88 27.35
N TRP A 180 58.35 -11.61 27.75
CA TRP A 180 59.40 -11.15 28.64
C TRP A 180 58.77 -10.68 29.96
N PRO A 181 58.68 -11.55 30.98
CA PRO A 181 58.16 -11.17 32.30
C PRO A 181 59.00 -10.07 32.96
N MET A 182 60.32 -10.08 32.71
CA MET A 182 61.33 -9.18 33.28
C MET A 182 61.38 -9.23 34.82
N ASN A 183 61.44 -10.44 35.37
CA ASN A 183 61.41 -10.74 36.81
C ASN A 183 62.65 -11.51 37.33
N GLU A 184 63.73 -11.56 36.55
CA GLU A 184 64.98 -12.29 36.85
C GLU A 184 65.70 -11.77 38.09
N GLY A 185 65.53 -10.48 38.40
CA GLY A 185 66.01 -9.85 39.64
C GLY A 185 67.49 -9.51 39.67
N SER A 186 68.30 -9.99 38.72
CA SER A 186 69.72 -9.63 38.55
C SER A 186 70.22 -9.95 37.14
N GLY A 187 71.43 -9.50 36.79
CA GLY A 187 72.06 -9.78 35.49
C GLY A 187 71.61 -8.88 34.35
N THR A 188 72.09 -9.17 33.13
CA THR A 188 71.86 -8.39 31.90
C THR A 188 71.04 -9.11 30.84
N VAL A 189 70.71 -10.39 31.06
CA VAL A 189 69.89 -11.20 30.15
C VAL A 189 68.42 -11.07 30.54
N VAL A 190 67.56 -10.92 29.53
CA VAL A 190 66.10 -10.89 29.68
C VAL A 190 65.55 -12.15 29.02
N ALA A 191 65.01 -13.07 29.81
CA ALA A 191 64.55 -14.36 29.32
C ALA A 191 63.23 -14.24 28.57
N ASP A 192 63.13 -14.94 27.44
CA ASP A 192 61.87 -15.19 26.74
C ASP A 192 61.20 -16.43 27.33
N GLY A 193 60.09 -16.24 28.05
CA GLY A 193 59.31 -17.31 28.65
C GLY A 193 58.53 -18.15 27.65
N ALA A 194 58.35 -17.69 26.40
CA ALA A 194 57.60 -18.43 25.36
C ALA A 194 58.52 -19.20 24.39
N GLY A 195 59.84 -18.98 24.44
CA GLY A 195 60.76 -19.50 23.44
C GLY A 195 62.23 -19.29 23.79
N ALA A 196 63.02 -18.94 22.78
CA ALA A 196 64.48 -18.76 22.92
C ALA A 196 64.95 -17.35 22.49
N ASN A 197 64.04 -16.37 22.37
CA ASN A 197 64.35 -15.02 21.92
C ASN A 197 64.85 -14.13 23.09
N ASN A 198 65.88 -14.61 23.78
CA ASN A 198 66.44 -13.92 24.94
C ASN A 198 67.02 -12.56 24.53
N GLY A 199 66.67 -11.53 25.29
CA GLY A 199 67.19 -10.18 25.13
C GLY A 199 68.41 -9.92 26.00
N THR A 200 69.08 -8.80 25.71
CA THR A 200 70.12 -8.24 26.58
C THR A 200 69.89 -6.76 26.81
N PHE A 201 70.18 -6.26 28.01
CA PHE A 201 70.11 -4.82 28.27
C PHE A 201 71.18 -4.07 27.48
N SER A 202 70.79 -2.95 26.89
CA SER A 202 71.67 -1.92 26.33
C SER A 202 71.47 -0.63 27.14
N GLY A 203 72.55 0.06 27.48
CA GLY A 203 72.51 1.22 28.38
C GLY A 203 72.55 0.85 29.88
N LEU A 204 72.17 1.78 30.75
CA LEU A 204 72.19 1.60 32.20
C LEU A 204 70.81 1.11 32.70
N VAL A 205 70.76 -0.14 33.16
CA VAL A 205 69.55 -0.75 33.70
C VAL A 205 69.83 -1.26 35.11
N THR A 206 68.94 -0.97 36.05
CA THR A 206 69.04 -1.43 37.45
C THR A 206 67.82 -2.24 37.84
N TRP A 207 68.01 -3.26 38.66
CA TRP A 207 66.90 -4.07 39.19
C TRP A 207 66.29 -3.41 40.41
N VAL A 208 64.96 -3.26 40.41
CA VAL A 208 64.18 -2.71 41.53
C VAL A 208 63.05 -3.66 41.94
N THR A 209 62.67 -3.60 43.22
CA THR A 209 61.51 -4.33 43.76
C THR A 209 60.22 -3.63 43.34
N ALA A 210 59.23 -4.40 42.90
CA ALA A 210 57.95 -3.90 42.41
C ALA A 210 56.85 -4.07 43.46
N ALA A 211 56.69 -3.12 44.38
CA ALA A 211 55.63 -3.22 45.40
C ALA A 211 54.21 -2.96 44.83
N ASP A 212 54.10 -2.20 43.74
CA ASP A 212 52.83 -1.61 43.30
C ASP A 212 52.28 -2.21 41.98
N LEU A 213 52.89 -3.26 41.44
CA LEU A 213 52.36 -4.02 40.29
C LEU A 213 51.97 -5.42 40.74
N SER A 214 50.67 -5.67 40.90
CA SER A 214 50.13 -6.97 41.29
C SER A 214 49.70 -7.76 40.06
N LEU A 215 50.46 -8.79 39.71
CA LEU A 215 50.11 -9.75 38.66
C LEU A 215 49.92 -11.12 39.30
N ALA A 216 48.78 -11.77 39.05
CA ALA A 216 48.52 -13.12 39.52
C ALA A 216 49.57 -14.09 38.95
N ALA A 217 50.13 -14.96 39.77
CA ALA A 217 51.11 -15.94 39.32
C ALA A 217 50.48 -16.93 38.31
N ALA A 218 51.26 -17.39 37.35
CA ALA A 218 50.84 -18.43 36.43
C ALA A 218 50.64 -19.75 37.19
N SER A 219 49.63 -20.53 36.81
CA SER A 219 49.41 -21.87 37.37
C SER A 219 50.36 -22.86 36.69
N PRO A 220 51.13 -23.67 37.44
CA PRO A 220 51.99 -24.68 36.85
C PRO A 220 51.20 -25.82 36.18
N ASP A 221 49.93 -25.99 36.55
CA ASP A 221 49.16 -27.19 36.18
C ASP A 221 48.20 -26.96 34.99
N PHE A 222 47.89 -25.69 34.65
CA PHE A 222 46.93 -25.37 33.57
C PHE A 222 47.13 -23.95 33.02
N LEU A 223 46.63 -23.73 31.80
CA LEU A 223 46.49 -22.41 31.19
C LEU A 223 45.12 -21.80 31.54
N GLN A 224 45.06 -20.50 31.75
CA GLN A 224 43.79 -19.82 32.01
C GLN A 224 43.03 -19.58 30.70
N ALA A 225 41.75 -19.94 30.65
CA ALA A 225 40.85 -19.68 29.52
C ALA A 225 39.84 -18.56 29.84
N MET A 226 39.18 -18.04 28.81
CA MET A 226 38.11 -17.04 28.94
C MET A 226 36.93 -17.60 29.74
N PRO A 227 36.30 -16.81 30.63
CA PRO A 227 35.17 -17.27 31.42
C PRO A 227 33.97 -17.63 30.53
N PHE A 228 33.16 -18.56 31.03
CA PHE A 228 31.89 -18.96 30.40
C PHE A 228 30.71 -18.41 31.20
N ALA A 229 29.48 -18.56 30.70
CA ALA A 229 28.28 -18.06 31.35
C ALA A 229 27.30 -19.17 31.73
N LEU A 230 26.89 -19.18 33.00
CA LEU A 230 25.75 -19.93 33.52
C LEU A 230 24.50 -19.03 33.49
N ALA A 231 23.32 -19.62 33.29
CA ALA A 231 22.05 -18.89 33.32
C ALA A 231 20.92 -19.69 33.98
N ASN A 232 20.02 -19.00 34.67
CA ASN A 232 18.77 -19.57 35.17
C ASN A 232 17.94 -20.15 34.02
N ILE A 233 17.32 -21.32 34.28
CA ILE A 233 16.57 -22.08 33.26
C ILE A 233 15.31 -21.35 32.81
N ALA A 234 14.60 -20.68 33.71
CA ALA A 234 13.31 -20.06 33.42
C ALA A 234 13.47 -18.63 32.87
N THR A 235 14.40 -17.85 33.42
CA THR A 235 14.52 -16.41 33.14
C THR A 235 15.69 -16.04 32.23
N GLY A 236 16.65 -16.96 32.03
CA GLY A 236 17.90 -16.67 31.31
C GLY A 236 18.86 -15.74 32.06
N SER A 237 18.59 -15.40 33.33
CA SER A 237 19.49 -14.53 34.10
C SER A 237 20.84 -15.19 34.34
N THR A 238 21.93 -14.50 33.99
CA THR A 238 23.30 -14.97 34.25
C THR A 238 23.83 -14.58 35.63
N ARG A 239 23.00 -13.88 36.42
CA ARG A 239 23.38 -13.34 37.73
C ARG A 239 22.73 -14.11 38.87
N PHE A 240 21.46 -14.46 38.73
CA PHE A 240 20.65 -15.05 39.78
C PHE A 240 19.93 -16.30 39.31
N THR A 241 19.72 -17.24 40.21
CA THR A 241 18.90 -18.43 39.99
C THR A 241 18.22 -18.87 41.28
N ASN A 242 17.00 -19.39 41.20
CA ASN A 242 16.35 -20.14 42.29
C ASN A 242 16.30 -21.64 42.02
N SER A 243 16.78 -22.05 40.85
CA SER A 243 16.84 -23.43 40.40
C SER A 243 18.18 -24.04 40.79
N ASN A 244 18.14 -25.31 41.19
CA ASN A 244 19.31 -26.15 41.41
C ASN A 244 19.90 -26.71 40.09
N MET A 245 19.35 -26.28 38.96
CA MET A 245 19.82 -26.55 37.62
C MET A 245 19.99 -25.24 36.85
N VAL A 246 21.09 -25.09 36.11
CA VAL A 246 21.39 -23.90 35.30
C VAL A 246 21.92 -24.30 33.91
N ASN A 247 21.64 -23.48 32.91
CA ASN A 247 22.13 -23.66 31.54
C ASN A 247 23.54 -23.10 31.39
N VAL A 248 24.36 -23.71 30.55
CA VAL A 248 25.59 -23.10 30.03
C VAL A 248 25.22 -22.38 28.74
N VAL A 249 25.22 -21.05 28.74
CA VAL A 249 24.69 -20.25 27.63
C VAL A 249 25.76 -19.62 26.74
N ALA A 250 27.02 -19.58 27.20
CA ALA A 250 28.16 -19.16 26.38
C ALA A 250 29.44 -19.82 26.89
N MET A 251 30.04 -20.73 26.12
CA MET A 251 31.28 -21.41 26.45
C MET A 251 32.34 -21.15 25.37
N PRO A 252 33.21 -20.14 25.53
CA PRO A 252 34.29 -19.88 24.60
C PRO A 252 35.27 -21.06 24.59
N ILE A 253 35.36 -21.78 23.47
CA ILE A 253 36.31 -22.88 23.32
C ILE A 253 37.70 -22.28 23.04
N PRO A 254 38.73 -22.60 23.83
CA PRO A 254 40.08 -22.14 23.54
C PRO A 254 40.67 -22.77 22.27
N ASP A 255 41.52 -22.02 21.58
CA ASP A 255 42.19 -22.49 20.36
C ASP A 255 43.01 -23.76 20.63
N GLY A 256 42.88 -24.74 19.73
CA GLY A 256 43.57 -26.03 19.83
C GLY A 256 42.91 -27.05 20.76
N CYS A 257 41.79 -26.71 21.42
CA CYS A 257 41.03 -27.65 22.24
C CYS A 257 39.82 -28.22 21.46
N ASP A 258 39.66 -29.54 21.48
CA ASP A 258 38.56 -30.27 20.86
C ASP A 258 37.73 -31.08 21.86
N ASN A 259 38.13 -31.07 23.14
CA ASN A 259 37.43 -31.73 24.24
C ASN A 259 37.30 -30.80 25.46
N TYR A 260 36.21 -30.94 26.21
CA TYR A 260 35.97 -30.24 27.46
C TYR A 260 35.32 -31.13 28.54
N GLN A 261 35.46 -30.73 29.80
CA GLN A 261 34.73 -31.29 30.93
C GLN A 261 34.35 -30.16 31.90
N ILE A 262 33.11 -30.16 32.42
CA ILE A 262 32.68 -29.20 33.44
C ILE A 262 32.69 -29.88 34.81
N THR A 263 33.19 -29.16 35.82
CA THR A 263 33.33 -29.63 37.21
C THR A 263 32.86 -28.54 38.17
N HIS A 264 32.56 -28.92 39.42
CA HIS A 264 32.15 -27.97 40.49
C HIS A 264 33.31 -27.62 41.44
N SER A 265 34.53 -28.05 41.13
CA SER A 265 35.75 -27.74 41.89
C SER A 265 36.84 -27.29 40.93
N GLY A 266 37.59 -26.26 41.30
CA GLY A 266 38.68 -25.75 40.47
C GLY A 266 39.96 -26.59 40.53
N ALA A 267 39.99 -27.68 41.30
CA ALA A 267 41.17 -28.53 41.45
C ALA A 267 41.32 -29.52 40.27
N VAL A 268 42.55 -29.71 39.78
CA VAL A 268 42.86 -30.64 38.68
C VAL A 268 42.40 -32.07 38.99
N GLY A 269 42.49 -32.50 40.26
CA GLY A 269 42.01 -33.81 40.69
C GLY A 269 40.49 -34.02 40.62
N SER A 270 39.70 -32.99 40.29
CA SER A 270 38.26 -33.12 40.06
C SER A 270 37.89 -33.53 38.63
N ILE A 271 38.86 -33.54 37.71
CA ILE A 271 38.71 -33.98 36.33
C ILE A 271 38.61 -35.50 36.33
N ALA A 272 37.62 -36.04 35.62
CA ALA A 272 37.42 -37.49 35.53
C ALA A 272 38.16 -38.01 34.29
N PRO A 273 39.02 -39.04 34.37
CA PRO A 273 39.79 -39.53 33.23
C PRO A 273 38.96 -39.86 31.99
N ASP A 274 37.76 -40.43 32.17
CA ASP A 274 36.83 -40.81 31.11
C ASP A 274 35.69 -39.79 30.88
N GLY A 275 35.79 -38.60 31.47
CA GLY A 275 34.71 -37.59 31.52
C GLY A 275 34.73 -36.53 30.43
N TRP A 276 35.60 -36.66 29.43
CA TRP A 276 35.79 -35.67 28.37
C TRP A 276 34.72 -35.77 27.29
N LEU A 277 34.13 -34.63 26.94
CA LEU A 277 33.15 -34.49 25.86
C LEU A 277 33.76 -33.68 24.71
N SER A 278 33.46 -34.05 23.47
CA SER A 278 33.87 -33.23 22.32
C SER A 278 33.22 -31.84 22.39
N THR A 279 33.98 -30.79 22.05
CA THR A 279 33.50 -29.41 21.98
C THR A 279 32.38 -29.18 20.95
N ASN A 280 32.13 -30.15 20.07
CA ASN A 280 30.98 -30.17 19.17
C ASN A 280 29.66 -30.59 19.86
N VAL A 281 29.73 -31.13 21.08
CA VAL A 281 28.57 -31.50 21.89
C VAL A 281 28.20 -30.33 22.79
N PRO A 282 26.98 -29.75 22.69
CA PRO A 282 26.54 -28.67 23.56
C PRO A 282 26.66 -29.05 25.04
N PRO A 283 27.11 -28.13 25.92
CA PRO A 283 27.23 -28.44 27.33
C PRO A 283 25.88 -28.77 27.95
N ALA A 284 25.86 -29.87 28.71
CA ALA A 284 24.69 -30.25 29.48
C ALA A 284 24.37 -29.19 30.54
N GLN A 285 23.11 -29.17 30.99
CA GLN A 285 22.70 -28.36 32.12
C GLN A 285 23.50 -28.75 33.36
N GLN A 286 23.94 -27.76 34.13
CA GLN A 286 24.69 -28.00 35.36
C GLN A 286 23.69 -28.15 36.50
N THR A 287 23.72 -29.33 37.13
CA THR A 287 22.86 -29.65 38.27
C THR A 287 23.71 -29.67 39.54
N PHE A 288 23.29 -28.95 40.57
CA PHE A 288 23.96 -28.91 41.86
C PHE A 288 22.97 -29.22 42.99
N PRO A 289 23.45 -29.65 44.17
CA PRO A 289 22.59 -29.79 45.33
C PRO A 289 21.88 -28.46 45.61
N ALA A 290 20.56 -28.48 45.80
CA ALA A 290 19.79 -27.29 46.10
C ALA A 290 20.38 -26.62 47.36
N PRO A 291 20.90 -25.38 47.26
CA PRO A 291 21.50 -24.71 48.41
C PRO A 291 20.45 -24.42 49.49
N ALA A 292 20.82 -24.63 50.76
CA ALA A 292 19.94 -24.31 51.88
C ALA A 292 19.89 -22.80 52.19
N THR A 293 20.89 -22.05 51.72
CA THR A 293 21.03 -20.59 51.90
C THR A 293 21.56 -19.96 50.62
N ASP A 294 21.32 -18.67 50.47
CA ASP A 294 21.84 -17.86 49.37
C ASP A 294 23.37 -17.99 49.24
N THR A 295 23.84 -18.39 48.07
CA THR A 295 25.26 -18.68 47.83
C THR A 295 25.62 -18.63 46.35
N ASN A 296 26.89 -18.43 46.03
CA ASN A 296 27.38 -18.61 44.66
C ASN A 296 27.51 -20.09 44.33
N PHE A 297 26.91 -20.50 43.21
CA PHE A 297 27.29 -21.72 42.53
C PHE A 297 28.38 -21.38 41.51
N THR A 298 29.55 -21.99 41.66
CA THR A 298 30.68 -21.84 40.75
C THR A 298 30.95 -23.14 40.01
N ALA A 299 31.12 -23.06 38.71
CA ALA A 299 31.52 -24.17 37.86
C ALA A 299 32.80 -23.82 37.08
N TYR A 300 33.57 -24.86 36.77
CA TYR A 300 34.83 -24.77 36.06
C TYR A 300 34.77 -25.63 34.81
N ALA A 301 35.05 -25.03 33.66
CA ALA A 301 35.18 -25.74 32.39
C ALA A 301 36.67 -25.98 32.12
N TRP A 302 37.03 -27.25 31.97
CA TRP A 302 38.37 -27.70 31.61
C TRP A 302 38.39 -28.05 30.12
N PHE A 303 39.47 -27.72 29.44
CA PHE A 303 39.65 -27.94 28.00
C PHE A 303 40.96 -28.67 27.73
N THR A 304 40.94 -29.59 26.78
CA THR A 304 42.11 -30.33 26.32
C THR A 304 41.99 -30.66 24.82
N ASN A 305 43.02 -31.29 24.27
CA ASN A 305 43.00 -31.84 22.92
C ASN A 305 42.96 -33.38 22.91
N SER A 306 42.47 -33.98 21.83
CA SER A 306 42.32 -35.44 21.65
C SER A 306 43.64 -36.22 21.72
N THR A 307 44.78 -35.53 21.60
CA THR A 307 46.12 -36.11 21.74
C THR A 307 46.73 -35.89 23.13
N ALA A 308 46.06 -35.15 24.03
CA ALA A 308 46.49 -34.75 25.37
C ALA A 308 47.93 -34.20 25.45
N THR A 309 48.43 -33.59 24.37
CA THR A 309 49.81 -33.14 24.24
C THR A 309 50.03 -31.68 24.66
N ALA A 310 48.95 -30.90 24.83
CA ALA A 310 48.99 -29.53 25.30
C ALA A 310 48.59 -29.45 26.80
N LEU A 311 49.07 -28.42 27.51
CA LEU A 311 48.61 -28.12 28.87
C LEU A 311 47.10 -27.88 28.87
N MET A 312 46.39 -28.44 29.85
CA MET A 312 44.95 -28.26 30.02
C MET A 312 44.62 -26.78 30.24
N GLN A 313 43.47 -26.31 29.75
CA GLN A 313 43.01 -24.95 29.98
C GLN A 313 41.77 -24.91 30.89
N ARG A 314 41.61 -23.87 31.71
CA ARG A 314 40.48 -23.75 32.66
C ARG A 314 39.77 -22.41 32.57
N ALA A 315 38.46 -22.45 32.40
CA ALA A 315 37.54 -21.31 32.52
C ALA A 315 36.67 -21.44 33.77
N GLU A 316 36.22 -20.32 34.32
CA GLU A 316 35.38 -20.24 35.52
C GLU A 316 34.10 -19.44 35.25
N SER A 317 33.00 -19.83 35.88
CA SER A 317 31.73 -19.12 35.87
C SER A 317 31.00 -19.27 37.20
N SER A 318 30.27 -18.25 37.64
CA SER A 318 29.43 -18.31 38.83
C SER A 318 28.07 -17.66 38.64
N VAL A 319 27.06 -18.18 39.33
CA VAL A 319 25.69 -17.65 39.38
C VAL A 319 25.19 -17.71 40.83
N PHE A 320 24.52 -16.65 41.28
CA PHE A 320 24.06 -16.55 42.67
C PHE A 320 22.72 -17.25 42.86
N TYR A 321 22.68 -18.26 43.72
CA TYR A 321 21.44 -18.92 44.11
C TYR A 321 20.70 -18.06 45.15
N THR A 322 19.41 -17.78 44.94
CA THR A 322 18.56 -17.09 45.91
C THR A 322 17.09 -17.50 45.83
N THR A 323 16.46 -17.64 46.99
CA THR A 323 15.01 -17.92 47.12
C THR A 323 14.20 -16.67 47.48
N VAL A 324 14.83 -15.49 47.51
CA VAL A 324 14.17 -14.24 47.83
C VAL A 324 13.04 -13.98 46.83
N PRO A 325 11.77 -13.94 47.28
CA PRO A 325 10.64 -13.68 46.40
C PRO A 325 10.52 -12.18 46.07
N PRO A 326 9.86 -11.83 44.95
CA PRO A 326 9.44 -10.45 44.71
C PRO A 326 8.50 -9.96 45.82
N VAL A 327 8.47 -8.64 46.04
CA VAL A 327 7.61 -7.97 47.02
C VAL A 327 6.53 -7.19 46.26
N PRO A 328 5.28 -7.68 46.20
CA PRO A 328 4.21 -7.03 45.47
C PRO A 328 3.68 -5.80 46.23
N ALA A 329 3.47 -4.71 45.51
CA ALA A 329 2.76 -3.52 45.96
C ALA A 329 1.58 -3.30 45.00
N VAL A 330 0.36 -3.62 45.44
CA VAL A 330 -0.84 -3.57 44.61
C VAL A 330 -1.60 -2.28 44.86
N ARG A 331 -2.03 -1.63 43.78
CA ARG A 331 -2.94 -0.49 43.84
C ARG A 331 -4.27 -0.90 44.46
N ALA A 332 -4.85 -0.05 45.31
CA ALA A 332 -6.14 -0.37 45.96
C ALA A 332 -7.33 -0.36 44.98
N ALA A 333 -7.36 0.58 44.02
CA ALA A 333 -8.44 0.70 43.05
C ALA A 333 -7.97 1.28 41.71
N LEU A 334 -8.62 0.87 40.62
CA LEU A 334 -8.39 1.35 39.26
C LEU A 334 -9.74 1.61 38.59
N ALA A 335 -10.00 2.83 38.14
CA ALA A 335 -11.23 3.17 37.44
C ALA A 335 -10.97 3.22 35.93
N ILE A 336 -11.73 2.44 35.15
CA ILE A 336 -11.66 2.42 33.69
C ILE A 336 -13.04 2.71 33.11
N GLN A 337 -13.07 3.52 32.05
CA GLN A 337 -14.27 3.76 31.27
C GLN A 337 -14.26 2.91 30.01
N ARG A 338 -15.41 2.34 29.65
CA ARG A 338 -15.58 1.58 28.40
C ARG A 338 -16.64 2.19 27.50
N LEU A 339 -16.45 2.08 26.19
CA LEU A 339 -17.53 2.33 25.24
C LEU A 339 -18.48 1.11 25.18
N PRO A 340 -19.73 1.30 24.72
CA PRO A 340 -20.66 0.20 24.52
C PRO A 340 -20.07 -0.91 23.64
N GLY A 341 -20.22 -2.17 24.07
CA GLY A 341 -19.77 -3.35 23.32
C GLY A 341 -18.25 -3.57 23.26
N GLN A 342 -17.46 -2.83 24.03
CA GLN A 342 -16.00 -2.95 24.08
C GLN A 342 -15.53 -3.73 25.31
N ASN A 343 -14.52 -4.59 25.13
CA ASN A 343 -13.80 -5.25 26.22
C ASN A 343 -12.71 -4.32 26.79
N VAL A 344 -12.40 -4.48 28.07
CA VAL A 344 -11.32 -3.77 28.78
C VAL A 344 -10.20 -4.75 29.09
N ILE A 345 -8.97 -4.45 28.67
CA ILE A 345 -7.78 -5.25 28.98
C ILE A 345 -7.04 -4.60 30.15
N ILE A 346 -6.69 -5.38 31.17
CA ILE A 346 -5.92 -4.96 32.34
C ILE A 346 -4.62 -5.76 32.39
N HIS A 347 -3.49 -5.07 32.32
CA HIS A 347 -2.16 -5.67 32.49
C HIS A 347 -1.73 -5.66 33.96
N GLY A 348 -0.83 -6.57 34.35
CA GLY A 348 -0.29 -6.59 35.72
C GLY A 348 0.38 -5.26 36.10
N THR A 349 0.98 -4.56 35.14
CA THR A 349 1.57 -3.22 35.35
C THR A 349 0.54 -2.15 35.70
N ASP A 350 -0.73 -2.30 35.30
CA ASP A 350 -1.79 -1.34 35.65
C ASP A 350 -2.18 -1.46 37.13
N LEU A 351 -1.98 -2.66 37.70
CA LEU A 351 -2.25 -2.99 39.09
C LEU A 351 -1.07 -2.63 40.01
N ASP A 352 0.13 -2.44 39.46
CA ASP A 352 1.34 -2.19 40.22
C ASP A 352 1.35 -0.78 40.84
N ALA A 353 1.89 -0.70 42.06
CA ALA A 353 2.06 0.52 42.84
C ALA A 353 3.50 0.64 43.40
N GLY A 354 4.48 0.08 42.67
CA GLY A 354 5.90 0.15 43.04
C GLY A 354 6.43 -1.16 43.63
N SER A 355 6.05 -2.30 43.06
CA SER A 355 6.58 -3.60 43.45
C SER A 355 8.09 -3.69 43.24
N THR A 356 8.78 -4.49 44.05
CA THR A 356 10.22 -4.75 43.90
C THR A 356 10.47 -6.23 43.63
N GLY A 357 11.59 -6.56 42.96
CA GLY A 357 11.95 -7.97 42.72
C GLY A 357 12.57 -8.66 43.94
N GLY A 358 12.75 -7.94 45.06
CA GLY A 358 13.51 -8.38 46.23
C GLY A 358 14.99 -7.96 46.15
N GLU A 359 15.75 -8.19 47.23
CA GLU A 359 17.19 -7.90 47.29
C GLU A 359 17.98 -9.16 47.66
N ALA A 360 19.02 -9.49 46.88
CA ALA A 360 19.96 -10.57 47.17
C ALA A 360 21.36 -10.21 46.64
N ASN A 361 22.41 -10.70 47.29
CA ASN A 361 23.80 -10.39 46.96
C ASN A 361 24.11 -8.87 46.86
N GLY A 362 23.47 -8.06 47.72
CA GLY A 362 23.62 -6.60 47.72
C GLY A 362 23.04 -5.88 46.50
N LEU A 363 22.18 -6.54 45.72
CA LEU A 363 21.60 -6.03 44.49
C LEU A 363 20.09 -6.27 44.49
N THR A 364 19.33 -5.31 43.97
CA THR A 364 17.90 -5.48 43.72
C THR A 364 17.69 -6.40 42.52
N LEU A 365 16.86 -7.43 42.67
CA LEU A 365 16.49 -8.32 41.58
C LEU A 365 15.49 -7.60 40.66
N ALA A 366 15.68 -7.75 39.35
CA ALA A 366 14.72 -7.25 38.37
C ALA A 366 13.44 -8.10 38.37
N ILE A 367 12.28 -7.45 38.26
CA ILE A 367 11.02 -8.13 37.93
C ILE A 367 11.04 -8.52 36.45
N ARG A 368 10.66 -9.76 36.14
CA ARG A 368 10.59 -10.36 34.79
C ARG A 368 9.17 -10.72 34.36
N LEU A 369 8.20 -10.71 35.27
CA LEU A 369 6.81 -11.08 35.01
C LEU A 369 5.85 -10.15 35.76
N TYR A 370 4.81 -9.68 35.07
CA TYR A 370 3.71 -8.88 35.61
C TYR A 370 2.38 -9.42 35.06
N ASP A 371 1.72 -10.30 35.80
CA ASP A 371 0.43 -10.85 35.41
C ASP A 371 -0.71 -10.20 36.19
N ALA A 372 -1.79 -9.86 35.49
CA ALA A 372 -3.08 -9.50 36.11
C ALA A 372 -3.98 -10.73 36.12
N VAL A 373 -4.45 -11.13 37.29
CA VAL A 373 -5.27 -12.34 37.46
C VAL A 373 -6.60 -11.96 38.10
N CYS A 374 -7.74 -12.22 37.45
CA CYS A 374 -9.04 -12.02 38.09
C CYS A 374 -9.19 -12.95 39.31
N ALA A 375 -9.58 -12.39 40.46
CA ALA A 375 -9.81 -13.20 41.65
C ALA A 375 -10.97 -14.19 41.46
N ASN A 376 -11.93 -13.86 40.58
CA ASN A 376 -12.93 -14.79 40.06
C ASN A 376 -12.57 -15.15 38.61
N PRO A 377 -12.22 -16.41 38.30
CA PRO A 377 -11.80 -16.80 36.95
C PRO A 377 -12.86 -16.57 35.86
N GLY A 378 -14.16 -16.58 36.21
CA GLY A 378 -15.24 -16.38 35.25
C GLY A 378 -15.42 -14.94 34.76
N ASP A 379 -14.75 -13.97 35.40
CA ASP A 379 -14.78 -12.56 34.99
C ASP A 379 -13.79 -12.27 33.85
N ASP A 380 -12.83 -13.18 33.62
CA ASP A 380 -11.78 -13.03 32.63
C ASP A 380 -12.10 -13.82 31.35
N LEU A 381 -12.11 -13.13 30.21
CA LEU A 381 -12.22 -13.78 28.91
C LEU A 381 -10.89 -14.39 28.42
N THR A 382 -9.77 -14.10 29.09
CA THR A 382 -8.41 -14.53 28.71
C THR A 382 -7.64 -15.16 29.89
N PRO A 383 -8.17 -16.20 30.56
CA PRO A 383 -7.60 -16.72 31.81
C PRO A 383 -6.21 -17.37 31.68
N ASP A 384 -5.79 -17.72 30.45
CA ASP A 384 -4.48 -18.32 30.17
C ASP A 384 -3.40 -17.27 29.78
N GLU A 385 -3.79 -15.99 29.66
CA GLU A 385 -2.91 -14.89 29.28
C GLU A 385 -2.33 -14.18 30.52
N SER A 386 -1.28 -13.37 30.33
CA SER A 386 -0.69 -12.54 31.40
C SER A 386 -1.50 -11.27 31.75
N TYR A 387 -2.66 -11.11 31.13
CA TYR A 387 -3.55 -9.96 31.31
C TYR A 387 -5.00 -10.44 31.38
N ALA A 388 -5.85 -9.65 32.04
CA ALA A 388 -7.27 -9.97 32.18
C ALA A 388 -8.12 -9.17 31.19
N THR A 389 -9.10 -9.81 30.56
CA THR A 389 -10.05 -9.18 29.62
C THR A 389 -11.46 -9.16 30.21
N LEU A 390 -11.95 -7.96 30.53
CA LEU A 390 -13.25 -7.71 31.19
C LEU A 390 -14.31 -7.27 30.17
N ALA A 391 -15.45 -7.97 30.16
CA ALA A 391 -16.49 -7.81 29.12
C ALA A 391 -17.73 -7.00 29.54
N ALA A 392 -17.88 -6.67 30.83
CA ALA A 392 -19.05 -5.99 31.37
C ALA A 392 -18.66 -4.76 32.24
N GLU A 393 -19.65 -3.89 32.49
CA GLU A 393 -19.56 -2.90 33.54
C GLU A 393 -19.68 -3.58 34.89
N GLY A 394 -18.90 -3.13 35.86
CA GLY A 394 -18.87 -3.76 37.17
C GLY A 394 -17.61 -3.41 37.95
N VAL A 395 -17.46 -4.07 39.09
CA VAL A 395 -16.27 -3.97 39.93
C VAL A 395 -15.63 -5.35 39.98
N TYR A 396 -14.40 -5.44 39.52
CA TYR A 396 -13.65 -6.67 39.36
C TYR A 396 -12.43 -6.66 40.30
N PRO A 397 -12.36 -7.59 41.26
CA PRO A 397 -11.16 -7.76 42.07
C PRO A 397 -10.07 -8.50 41.27
N LEU A 398 -8.94 -7.84 41.02
CA LEU A 398 -7.79 -8.44 40.32
C LEU A 398 -6.58 -8.54 41.26
N LEU A 399 -5.83 -9.63 41.14
CA LEU A 399 -4.58 -9.93 41.83
C LEU A 399 -3.39 -9.65 40.91
N LEU A 400 -2.31 -9.13 41.49
CA LEU A 400 -1.03 -8.97 40.79
C LEU A 400 -0.13 -10.18 41.08
N ARG A 401 0.32 -10.88 40.05
CA ARG A 401 1.33 -11.93 40.15
C ARG A 401 2.64 -11.45 39.54
N LEU A 402 3.72 -11.62 40.28
CA LEU A 402 5.06 -11.18 39.92
C LEU A 402 6.02 -12.35 39.86
N GLY A 403 7.04 -12.23 39.00
CA GLY A 403 8.19 -13.12 38.94
C GLY A 403 9.47 -12.31 38.83
N ASN A 404 10.49 -12.62 39.62
CA ASN A 404 11.80 -11.94 39.56
C ASN A 404 12.80 -12.69 38.68
N GLU A 405 13.95 -12.09 38.43
CA GLU A 405 14.97 -12.65 37.54
C GLU A 405 15.68 -13.90 38.08
N ALA A 406 15.56 -14.20 39.38
CA ALA A 406 15.99 -15.49 39.91
C ALA A 406 15.02 -16.62 39.54
N GLY A 407 13.80 -16.30 39.08
CA GLY A 407 12.73 -17.26 38.82
C GLY A 407 11.78 -17.45 40.00
N ASN A 408 11.91 -16.66 41.08
CA ASN A 408 10.96 -16.69 42.20
C ASN A 408 9.70 -15.93 41.80
N ALA A 409 8.53 -16.51 42.08
CA ALA A 409 7.25 -15.91 41.76
C ALA A 409 6.34 -15.83 43.00
N VAL A 410 5.50 -14.79 43.04
CA VAL A 410 4.52 -14.56 44.11
C VAL A 410 3.24 -14.00 43.53
N THR A 411 2.10 -14.40 44.09
CA THR A 411 0.81 -13.74 43.85
C THR A 411 0.48 -12.89 45.06
N ALA A 412 0.13 -11.63 44.85
CA ALA A 412 -0.25 -10.73 45.93
C ALA A 412 -1.47 -11.27 46.69
N THR A 413 -1.57 -10.97 47.98
CA THR A 413 -2.73 -11.35 48.82
C THR A 413 -3.83 -10.27 48.81
N THR A 414 -3.50 -9.05 48.39
CA THR A 414 -4.42 -7.92 48.25
C THR A 414 -4.87 -7.76 46.79
N THR A 415 -6.14 -7.45 46.58
CA THR A 415 -6.71 -7.17 45.27
C THR A 415 -6.70 -5.67 44.94
N CYS A 416 -6.57 -5.35 43.66
CA CYS A 416 -6.97 -4.06 43.10
C CYS A 416 -8.44 -4.13 42.69
N MET A 417 -9.26 -3.20 43.17
CA MET A 417 -10.66 -3.11 42.75
C MET A 417 -10.75 -2.34 41.43
N VAL A 418 -10.84 -3.07 40.32
CA VAL A 418 -10.99 -2.48 38.98
C VAL A 418 -12.46 -2.18 38.72
N THR A 419 -12.82 -0.91 38.71
CA THR A 419 -14.18 -0.44 38.42
C THR A 419 -14.30 -0.07 36.95
N VAL A 420 -15.09 -0.84 36.20
CA VAL A 420 -15.41 -0.58 34.79
C VAL A 420 -16.77 0.09 34.70
N THR A 421 -16.80 1.36 34.28
CA THR A 421 -18.04 2.13 34.08
C THR A 421 -18.27 2.44 32.60
N ALA A 422 -19.52 2.63 32.20
CA ALA A 422 -19.83 3.22 30.90
C ALA A 422 -19.15 4.60 30.76
N SER A 423 -18.51 4.82 29.62
CA SER A 423 -17.98 6.13 29.25
C SER A 423 -19.13 7.13 29.09
N ALA A 424 -18.96 8.34 29.62
CA ALA A 424 -19.89 9.45 29.38
C ALA A 424 -19.88 9.92 27.91
N ILE A 425 -18.81 9.60 27.17
CA ILE A 425 -18.66 9.85 25.74
C ILE A 425 -18.95 8.53 25.01
N ASN A 426 -19.96 8.53 24.15
CA ASN A 426 -20.41 7.37 23.38
C ASN A 426 -19.82 7.31 21.96
N THR A 427 -18.87 8.19 21.64
CA THR A 427 -18.26 8.33 20.32
C THR A 427 -16.82 7.79 20.30
N ASN A 428 -16.57 6.81 19.42
CA ASN A 428 -15.24 6.33 19.08
C ASN A 428 -14.66 7.19 17.95
N LEU A 429 -13.49 7.77 18.18
CA LEU A 429 -12.86 8.74 17.29
C LEU A 429 -11.71 8.10 16.53
N TRP A 430 -11.65 8.35 15.23
CA TRP A 430 -10.46 8.03 14.45
C TRP A 430 -9.32 8.97 14.82
N THR A 431 -8.24 8.41 15.36
CA THR A 431 -7.02 9.12 15.74
C THR A 431 -5.94 9.00 14.66
N GLY A 432 -5.92 7.89 13.91
CA GLY A 432 -4.88 7.59 12.91
C GLY A 432 -3.48 7.35 13.52
N ALA A 433 -3.40 7.05 14.81
CA ALA A 433 -2.12 6.92 15.52
C ALA A 433 -1.42 5.56 15.31
N GLY A 434 -2.09 4.58 14.68
CA GLY A 434 -1.63 3.18 14.57
C GLY A 434 -0.59 2.91 13.48
N GLY A 435 0.06 3.94 12.91
CA GLY A 435 1.11 3.80 11.91
C GLY A 435 0.65 3.32 10.51
N ASN A 436 -0.65 3.11 10.32
CA ASN A 436 -1.29 2.79 9.05
C ASN A 436 -2.71 3.40 9.01
N ASP A 437 -3.39 3.30 7.89
CA ASP A 437 -4.73 3.86 7.65
C ASP A 437 -5.84 2.78 7.73
N LEU A 438 -5.57 1.60 8.26
CA LEU A 438 -6.53 0.50 8.30
C LEU A 438 -7.60 0.71 9.38
N TRP A 439 -8.88 0.62 8.99
CA TRP A 439 -10.04 0.67 9.89
C TRP A 439 -9.90 -0.35 11.04
N HIS A 440 -9.37 -1.53 10.73
CA HIS A 440 -9.33 -2.67 11.67
C HIS A 440 -8.10 -2.70 12.56
N ASN A 441 -7.26 -1.66 12.53
CA ASN A 441 -6.17 -1.49 13.48
C ASN A 441 -6.69 -0.79 14.74
N PRO A 442 -6.71 -1.44 15.91
CA PRO A 442 -7.24 -0.83 17.13
C PRO A 442 -6.49 0.44 17.54
N ALA A 443 -5.21 0.59 17.19
CA ALA A 443 -4.40 1.77 17.51
C ALA A 443 -4.79 3.02 16.70
N ASN A 444 -5.62 2.88 15.65
CA ASN A 444 -6.15 4.02 14.89
C ASN A 444 -7.40 4.65 15.52
N TRP A 445 -7.90 4.10 16.62
CA TRP A 445 -9.12 4.52 17.28
C TRP A 445 -8.85 4.93 18.72
N SER A 446 -9.61 5.89 19.22
CA SER A 446 -9.49 6.35 20.61
C SER A 446 -9.86 5.27 21.63
N ALA A 447 -10.62 4.25 21.20
CA ALA A 447 -11.14 3.20 22.06
C ALA A 447 -11.20 1.85 21.33
N GLY A 448 -10.13 1.50 20.59
CA GLY A 448 -10.07 0.25 19.82
C GLY A 448 -11.01 0.21 18.62
N VAL A 449 -11.01 -0.90 17.87
CA VAL A 449 -11.84 -1.04 16.66
C VAL A 449 -13.33 -0.87 17.01
N PRO A 450 -14.10 -0.06 16.26
CA PRO A 450 -15.50 0.20 16.57
C PRO A 450 -16.37 -1.06 16.64
N ALA A 451 -17.13 -1.17 17.73
CA ALA A 451 -18.05 -2.26 18.00
C ALA A 451 -19.51 -1.89 17.67
N ALA A 452 -20.40 -2.89 17.69
CA ALA A 452 -21.82 -2.69 17.41
C ALA A 452 -22.46 -1.70 18.41
N GLY A 453 -23.34 -0.82 17.92
CA GLY A 453 -24.03 0.18 18.73
C GLY A 453 -23.21 1.41 19.10
N GLN A 454 -21.94 1.51 18.70
CA GLN A 454 -21.12 2.70 18.96
C GLN A 454 -21.44 3.85 17.99
N ASN A 455 -21.26 5.09 18.45
CA ASN A 455 -21.13 6.24 17.55
C ASN A 455 -19.70 6.31 17.06
N VAL A 456 -19.49 6.56 15.77
CA VAL A 456 -18.17 6.59 15.15
C VAL A 456 -17.99 7.89 14.39
N THR A 457 -16.85 8.53 14.56
CA THR A 457 -16.57 9.79 13.87
C THR A 457 -15.12 9.85 13.39
N ILE A 458 -14.94 10.24 12.13
CA ILE A 458 -13.64 10.48 11.51
C ILE A 458 -13.48 11.98 11.27
N LEU A 459 -12.77 12.68 12.17
CA LEU A 459 -12.52 14.14 12.07
C LEU A 459 -11.05 14.51 11.81
N ALA A 460 -10.12 13.58 11.97
CA ALA A 460 -8.68 13.77 11.80
C ALA A 460 -8.07 12.66 10.91
N GLY A 461 -6.80 12.80 10.50
CA GLY A 461 -6.11 11.85 9.61
C GLY A 461 -6.31 12.12 8.11
N SER A 462 -5.35 11.64 7.29
CA SER A 462 -5.32 11.86 5.82
C SER A 462 -5.98 10.74 4.99
N GLY A 463 -6.34 9.61 5.61
CA GLY A 463 -7.03 8.51 4.93
C GLY A 463 -7.48 7.41 5.90
N THR A 464 -8.58 6.75 5.55
CA THR A 464 -9.11 5.58 6.26
C THR A 464 -9.46 4.50 5.24
N ARG A 465 -8.99 3.27 5.43
CA ARG A 465 -9.25 2.12 4.55
C ARG A 465 -10.07 1.04 5.24
N LEU A 466 -11.19 0.68 4.64
CA LEU A 466 -12.11 -0.36 5.10
C LEU A 466 -11.95 -1.62 4.24
N THR A 467 -11.33 -2.66 4.79
CA THR A 467 -10.98 -3.90 4.07
C THR A 467 -11.92 -5.09 4.32
N ARG A 468 -12.88 -4.93 5.24
CA ARG A 468 -13.95 -5.88 5.55
C ARG A 468 -15.10 -5.14 6.23
N ALA A 469 -16.28 -5.76 6.27
CA ALA A 469 -17.48 -5.16 6.85
C ALA A 469 -17.28 -4.67 8.29
N THR A 470 -17.93 -3.54 8.63
CA THR A 470 -17.97 -3.05 10.02
C THR A 470 -19.02 -3.80 10.84
N ALA A 471 -18.92 -3.72 12.17
CA ALA A 471 -20.06 -3.98 13.04
C ALA A 471 -21.21 -3.00 12.74
N ALA A 472 -22.44 -3.33 13.17
CA ALA A 472 -23.60 -2.45 13.01
C ALA A 472 -23.51 -1.26 13.99
N LEU A 473 -23.03 -0.12 13.49
CA LEU A 473 -22.82 1.09 14.28
C LEU A 473 -24.15 1.79 14.60
N ASN A 474 -24.20 2.55 15.69
CA ASN A 474 -25.37 3.42 15.95
C ASN A 474 -25.32 4.66 15.06
N SER A 475 -24.17 5.32 14.97
CA SER A 475 -24.00 6.41 14.02
C SER A 475 -22.60 6.43 13.41
N PHE A 476 -22.50 6.93 12.18
CA PHE A 476 -21.23 7.19 11.51
C PHE A 476 -21.22 8.61 10.94
N VAL A 477 -20.14 9.35 11.24
CA VAL A 477 -19.90 10.68 10.69
C VAL A 477 -18.52 10.72 10.05
N LEU A 478 -18.49 10.93 8.73
CA LEU A 478 -17.27 11.29 8.00
C LEU A 478 -17.15 12.82 7.96
N GLY A 479 -16.10 13.35 8.56
CA GLY A 479 -15.82 14.78 8.57
C GLY A 479 -15.52 15.36 7.19
N ALA A 480 -15.65 16.68 7.05
CA ALA A 480 -15.30 17.38 5.82
C ALA A 480 -13.82 17.18 5.47
N SER A 481 -13.52 17.11 4.17
CA SER A 481 -12.16 16.88 3.65
C SER A 481 -11.50 15.57 4.12
N ARG A 482 -12.30 14.60 4.59
CA ARG A 482 -11.84 13.24 4.94
C ARG A 482 -12.22 12.27 3.84
N THR A 483 -11.40 11.23 3.68
CA THR A 483 -11.62 10.17 2.69
C THR A 483 -11.70 8.82 3.37
N LEU A 484 -12.79 8.09 3.14
CA LEU A 484 -12.93 6.67 3.45
C LEU A 484 -12.84 5.86 2.15
N THR A 485 -11.85 4.99 2.04
CA THR A 485 -11.66 4.09 0.89
C THR A 485 -12.11 2.67 1.27
N VAL A 486 -13.05 2.11 0.52
CA VAL A 486 -13.53 0.74 0.68
C VAL A 486 -12.72 -0.20 -0.23
N GLU A 487 -12.22 -1.30 0.33
CA GLU A 487 -11.48 -2.35 -0.37
C GLU A 487 -12.17 -3.69 -0.13
N GLY A 488 -12.54 -4.38 -1.21
CA GLY A 488 -13.22 -5.67 -1.18
C GLY A 488 -14.70 -5.56 -1.56
N TRP A 489 -15.22 -6.56 -2.26
CA TRP A 489 -16.60 -6.55 -2.76
C TRP A 489 -17.63 -6.68 -1.63
N GLU A 490 -17.30 -7.49 -0.62
CA GLU A 490 -18.13 -7.72 0.57
C GLU A 490 -17.85 -6.73 1.70
N SER A 491 -16.94 -5.77 1.51
CA SER A 491 -16.64 -4.75 2.50
C SER A 491 -17.76 -3.72 2.54
N SER A 492 -18.47 -3.66 3.67
CA SER A 492 -19.57 -2.73 3.88
C SER A 492 -19.44 -1.88 5.14
N LEU A 493 -19.95 -0.66 5.07
CA LEU A 493 -20.09 0.21 6.22
C LEU A 493 -21.54 0.17 6.72
N LYS A 494 -21.72 -0.32 7.94
CA LYS A 494 -23.03 -0.54 8.57
C LYS A 494 -23.31 0.48 9.66
N ALA A 495 -24.41 1.23 9.58
CA ALA A 495 -24.78 2.20 10.62
C ALA A 495 -26.30 2.48 10.67
N VAL A 496 -26.89 2.78 11.82
CA VAL A 496 -28.28 3.29 11.84
C VAL A 496 -28.35 4.66 11.18
N GLU A 497 -27.59 5.64 11.70
CA GLU A 497 -27.50 6.99 11.14
C GLU A 497 -26.15 7.23 10.47
N MET A 498 -26.15 7.75 9.25
CA MET A 498 -24.92 8.07 8.52
C MET A 498 -24.92 9.51 8.00
N THR A 499 -23.87 10.26 8.32
CA THR A 499 -23.61 11.58 7.72
C THR A 499 -22.26 11.58 7.02
N VAL A 500 -22.28 11.81 5.71
CA VAL A 500 -21.07 11.94 4.89
C VAL A 500 -20.86 13.42 4.59
N ASN A 501 -19.82 14.03 5.17
CA ASN A 501 -19.38 15.40 4.84
C ASN A 501 -18.10 15.41 3.96
N GLY A 502 -17.41 14.28 3.88
CA GLY A 502 -16.19 14.08 3.08
C GLY A 502 -16.45 13.26 1.82
N THR A 503 -15.48 12.43 1.45
CA THR A 503 -15.53 11.54 0.29
C THR A 503 -15.50 10.08 0.73
N VAL A 504 -16.49 9.28 0.35
CA VAL A 504 -16.39 7.82 0.37
C VAL A 504 -16.03 7.37 -1.04
N THR A 505 -15.00 6.54 -1.18
CA THR A 505 -14.54 5.98 -2.46
C THR A 505 -14.23 4.50 -2.31
N HIS A 506 -13.88 3.81 -3.39
CA HIS A 506 -13.36 2.44 -3.33
C HIS A 506 -12.02 2.31 -4.08
N ALA A 507 -11.26 1.26 -3.76
CA ALA A 507 -10.02 0.95 -4.48
C ALA A 507 -10.29 0.60 -5.96
N ASN A 508 -9.28 0.72 -6.81
CA ASN A 508 -9.43 0.50 -8.26
C ASN A 508 -9.73 -0.98 -8.57
N ASN A 509 -10.69 -1.26 -9.45
CA ASN A 509 -10.90 -2.62 -9.96
C ASN A 509 -9.80 -2.97 -10.97
N ASP A 510 -8.70 -3.53 -10.47
CA ASP A 510 -7.49 -3.92 -11.21
C ASP A 510 -7.48 -5.43 -11.47
N VAL A 511 -8.09 -5.90 -12.56
CA VAL A 511 -8.07 -7.33 -12.92
C VAL A 511 -6.66 -7.68 -13.44
N ALA A 512 -5.89 -8.45 -12.66
CA ALA A 512 -4.52 -8.88 -12.98
C ALA A 512 -4.45 -10.22 -13.75
N THR A 513 -5.58 -10.92 -13.90
CA THR A 513 -5.67 -12.21 -14.59
C THR A 513 -6.12 -12.01 -16.04
N GLU A 514 -5.54 -12.76 -16.97
CA GLU A 514 -5.76 -12.72 -18.43
C GLU A 514 -7.19 -13.08 -18.90
N ASP A 515 -8.17 -13.08 -17.99
CA ASP A 515 -9.58 -13.27 -18.33
C ASP A 515 -10.29 -11.90 -18.35
N TRP A 516 -10.01 -11.14 -19.41
CA TRP A 516 -10.47 -9.77 -19.64
C TRP A 516 -11.97 -9.66 -19.99
N ILE A 517 -12.65 -10.81 -20.06
CA ILE A 517 -14.06 -10.95 -20.43
C ILE A 517 -14.90 -11.38 -19.22
N THR A 518 -14.38 -12.27 -18.35
CA THR A 518 -15.12 -12.75 -17.18
C THR A 518 -15.02 -11.76 -16.02
N TRP A 519 -16.16 -11.16 -15.63
CA TRP A 519 -16.23 -10.22 -14.51
C TRP A 519 -15.91 -10.92 -13.18
N VAL A 520 -14.88 -10.43 -12.48
CA VAL A 520 -14.58 -10.80 -11.09
C VAL A 520 -14.85 -9.59 -10.20
N PRO A 521 -15.81 -9.65 -9.26
CA PRO A 521 -16.08 -8.54 -8.36
C PRO A 521 -14.91 -8.29 -7.39
N GLN A 522 -14.30 -7.10 -7.42
CA GLN A 522 -13.17 -6.76 -6.54
C GLN A 522 -13.53 -5.72 -5.50
N HIS A 523 -13.98 -4.53 -5.93
CA HIS A 523 -14.21 -3.39 -5.03
C HIS A 523 -15.46 -2.61 -5.43
N ARG A 524 -16.24 -2.21 -4.41
CA ARG A 524 -17.39 -1.31 -4.53
C ARG A 524 -17.52 -0.46 -3.27
N ILE A 525 -18.27 0.63 -3.36
CA ILE A 525 -18.82 1.26 -2.16
C ILE A 525 -20.10 0.48 -1.79
N LEU A 526 -20.15 -0.11 -0.61
CA LEU A 526 -21.38 -0.69 -0.05
C LEU A 526 -21.71 -0.04 1.29
N LEU A 527 -22.81 0.71 1.33
CA LEU A 527 -23.34 1.34 2.53
C LEU A 527 -24.65 0.67 2.92
N GLU A 528 -24.72 0.12 4.13
CA GLU A 528 -25.91 -0.55 4.68
C GLU A 528 -26.39 0.21 5.90
N VAL A 529 -27.45 0.99 5.74
CA VAL A 529 -27.84 2.01 6.71
C VAL A 529 -29.34 2.06 6.97
N SER A 530 -29.76 2.69 8.08
CA SER A 530 -31.16 3.09 8.21
C SER A 530 -31.41 4.43 7.52
N ASN A 531 -30.66 5.46 7.89
CA ASN A 531 -30.73 6.77 7.26
C ASN A 531 -29.34 7.26 6.87
N ILE A 532 -29.25 7.92 5.72
CA ILE A 532 -28.00 8.51 5.23
C ILE A 532 -28.23 9.90 4.66
N THR A 533 -27.34 10.82 5.02
CA THR A 533 -27.22 12.14 4.41
C THR A 533 -25.86 12.28 3.73
N VAL A 534 -25.88 12.47 2.41
CA VAL A 534 -24.72 12.93 1.64
C VAL A 534 -24.78 14.46 1.63
N ALA A 535 -24.00 15.09 2.51
CA ALA A 535 -24.06 16.53 2.76
C ALA A 535 -23.61 17.36 1.55
N ALA A 536 -23.86 18.67 1.60
CA ALA A 536 -23.37 19.58 0.56
C ALA A 536 -21.83 19.50 0.43
N ASN A 537 -21.33 19.45 -0.81
CA ASN A 537 -19.92 19.23 -1.16
C ASN A 537 -19.34 17.85 -0.81
N ALA A 538 -20.10 16.97 -0.15
CA ALA A 538 -19.69 15.60 0.09
C ALA A 538 -19.88 14.73 -1.15
N LYS A 539 -19.13 13.63 -1.21
CA LYS A 539 -19.13 12.72 -2.37
C LYS A 539 -19.20 11.26 -1.96
N LEU A 540 -20.06 10.51 -2.65
CA LEU A 540 -19.82 9.08 -2.89
C LEU A 540 -19.20 8.99 -4.29
N ASP A 541 -17.93 8.62 -4.35
CA ASP A 541 -17.07 8.83 -5.53
C ASP A 541 -16.43 7.54 -6.01
N ALA A 542 -16.93 7.04 -7.14
CA ALA A 542 -16.40 5.90 -7.85
C ALA A 542 -15.89 6.29 -9.24
N ASP A 543 -15.57 7.58 -9.46
CA ASP A 543 -15.03 8.04 -10.75
C ASP A 543 -13.74 7.27 -11.12
N TRP A 544 -13.75 6.69 -12.32
CA TRP A 544 -12.58 6.03 -12.93
C TRP A 544 -12.08 4.78 -12.18
N LYS A 545 -12.94 4.21 -11.31
CA LYS A 545 -12.64 3.03 -10.48
C LYS A 545 -13.16 1.72 -11.06
N GLY A 546 -13.68 1.75 -12.28
CA GLY A 546 -14.19 0.58 -12.99
C GLY A 546 -13.07 -0.27 -13.61
N TYR A 547 -13.39 -0.97 -14.69
CA TYR A 547 -12.38 -1.73 -15.42
C TYR A 547 -11.28 -0.81 -15.96
N ARG A 548 -10.06 -1.33 -15.96
CA ARG A 548 -8.92 -0.62 -16.54
C ARG A 548 -9.03 -0.51 -18.05
N ARG A 549 -8.12 0.30 -18.61
CA ARG A 549 -7.90 0.47 -20.05
C ARG A 549 -7.90 -0.89 -20.76
N ASN A 550 -8.63 -0.99 -21.85
CA ASN A 550 -8.75 -2.21 -22.66
C ASN A 550 -9.26 -3.45 -21.90
N GLN A 551 -10.06 -3.25 -20.84
CA GLN A 551 -10.66 -4.32 -20.06
C GLN A 551 -12.14 -4.03 -19.80
N GLY A 552 -12.93 -5.11 -19.74
CA GLY A 552 -14.35 -5.07 -19.43
C GLY A 552 -15.23 -5.44 -20.64
N PRO A 553 -16.48 -5.89 -20.41
CA PRO A 553 -17.35 -6.45 -21.44
C PRO A 553 -17.70 -5.48 -22.57
N GLY A 554 -17.73 -4.17 -22.28
CA GLY A 554 -17.97 -3.10 -23.24
C GLY A 554 -16.67 -2.50 -23.78
N THR A 555 -15.54 -3.19 -23.68
CA THR A 555 -14.30 -2.74 -24.32
C THR A 555 -14.35 -3.01 -25.82
N PRO A 556 -14.10 -2.00 -26.67
CA PRO A 556 -14.01 -2.24 -28.10
C PRO A 556 -12.69 -2.92 -28.45
N ALA A 557 -12.72 -3.78 -29.48
CA ALA A 557 -11.57 -4.59 -29.87
C ALA A 557 -10.34 -3.80 -30.40
N TRP A 558 -10.42 -2.48 -30.56
CA TRP A 558 -9.39 -1.68 -31.25
C TRP A 558 -9.27 -0.24 -30.74
N MET A 559 -8.09 0.36 -30.94
CA MET A 559 -7.80 1.74 -30.52
C MET A 559 -8.74 2.77 -31.13
N GLY A 560 -9.07 3.79 -30.34
CA GLY A 560 -9.85 4.95 -30.77
C GLY A 560 -11.36 4.77 -30.62
N SER A 561 -11.89 3.54 -30.51
CA SER A 561 -13.31 3.33 -30.20
C SER A 561 -13.65 3.59 -28.73
N GLY A 562 -14.82 4.15 -28.46
CA GLY A 562 -15.33 4.39 -27.11
C GLY A 562 -15.86 3.13 -26.44
N ALA A 563 -15.80 3.08 -25.11
CA ALA A 563 -16.34 1.96 -24.33
C ALA A 563 -17.88 1.99 -24.21
N GLY A 564 -18.49 0.81 -24.22
CA GLY A 564 -19.93 0.59 -23.96
C GLY A 564 -20.21 0.28 -22.48
N HIS A 565 -21.44 0.55 -22.02
CA HIS A 565 -22.01 0.08 -20.74
C HIS A 565 -23.55 0.21 -20.77
N ALA A 566 -24.12 1.40 -20.52
CA ALA A 566 -25.57 1.58 -20.63
C ALA A 566 -26.07 1.62 -22.08
N GLY A 567 -25.20 2.05 -23.00
CA GLY A 567 -25.42 2.02 -24.44
C GLY A 567 -24.12 1.71 -25.19
N GLU A 568 -24.16 1.83 -26.52
CA GLU A 568 -22.98 1.65 -27.37
C GLU A 568 -21.95 2.76 -27.14
N GLY A 569 -20.66 2.43 -27.09
CA GLY A 569 -19.59 3.42 -27.13
C GLY A 569 -19.54 4.15 -28.48
N GLY A 570 -18.91 5.32 -28.50
CA GLY A 570 -18.76 6.11 -29.73
C GLY A 570 -17.86 5.42 -30.76
N PHE A 571 -18.11 5.74 -32.03
CA PHE A 571 -17.35 5.23 -33.17
C PHE A 571 -16.06 6.04 -33.36
N GLY A 572 -14.90 5.37 -33.33
CA GLY A 572 -13.59 6.04 -33.44
C GLY A 572 -12.57 5.20 -34.20
N ASN A 573 -11.64 5.87 -34.87
CA ASN A 573 -10.66 5.27 -35.80
C ASN A 573 -11.30 4.25 -36.77
N ALA A 574 -12.44 4.65 -37.35
CA ALA A 574 -13.23 3.82 -38.23
C ALA A 574 -13.82 2.54 -37.59
N ARG A 575 -13.89 2.36 -36.27
CA ARG A 575 -14.38 1.10 -35.68
C ARG A 575 -15.55 1.32 -34.72
N ASN A 576 -16.41 0.29 -34.58
CA ASN A 576 -17.53 0.34 -33.65
C ASN A 576 -17.05 0.51 -32.21
N GLY A 577 -17.82 1.24 -31.41
CA GLY A 577 -17.64 1.28 -29.97
C GLY A 577 -18.02 -0.05 -29.31
N GLY A 578 -17.74 -0.16 -28.02
CA GLY A 578 -18.14 -1.32 -27.23
C GLY A 578 -19.66 -1.39 -27.07
N THR A 579 -20.17 -2.60 -26.86
CA THR A 579 -21.62 -2.84 -26.69
C THR A 579 -22.10 -2.52 -25.28
N ALA A 580 -23.40 -2.28 -25.12
CA ALA A 580 -24.02 -2.22 -23.81
C ALA A 580 -23.98 -3.58 -23.11
N TYR A 581 -23.94 -3.58 -21.77
CA TYR A 581 -23.97 -4.80 -20.94
C TYR A 581 -24.49 -4.48 -19.53
N GLY A 582 -24.69 -5.52 -18.72
CA GLY A 582 -25.14 -5.42 -17.34
C GLY A 582 -26.64 -5.22 -17.19
N GLU A 583 -27.14 -5.54 -16.00
CA GLU A 583 -28.56 -5.43 -15.66
C GLU A 583 -28.99 -3.98 -15.46
N LEU A 584 -30.15 -3.63 -16.02
CA LEU A 584 -30.70 -2.27 -15.97
C LEU A 584 -31.26 -1.90 -14.59
N HIS A 585 -32.03 -2.82 -13.99
CA HIS A 585 -32.74 -2.58 -12.73
C HIS A 585 -31.89 -2.92 -11.50
N THR A 586 -30.85 -3.75 -11.64
CA THR A 586 -29.93 -4.13 -10.55
C THR A 586 -28.47 -4.04 -11.01
N PRO A 587 -27.97 -2.83 -11.33
CA PRO A 587 -26.65 -2.66 -11.92
C PRO A 587 -25.55 -2.87 -10.89
N GLU A 588 -24.75 -3.94 -11.05
CA GLU A 588 -23.60 -4.22 -10.19
C GLU A 588 -22.26 -4.18 -10.94
N GLN A 589 -22.26 -4.19 -12.27
CA GLN A 589 -21.01 -4.26 -13.02
C GLN A 589 -20.38 -2.86 -13.17
N PRO A 590 -19.04 -2.72 -13.00
CA PRO A 590 -18.37 -1.46 -13.27
C PRO A 590 -18.37 -1.14 -14.77
N GLY A 591 -18.12 0.12 -15.12
CA GLY A 591 -17.92 0.58 -16.49
C GLY A 591 -16.61 0.07 -17.08
N SER A 592 -16.62 -0.22 -18.38
CA SER A 592 -15.49 -0.70 -19.18
C SER A 592 -14.50 0.41 -19.54
N GLY A 593 -13.22 0.05 -19.68
CA GLY A 593 -12.18 0.97 -20.17
C GLY A 593 -12.18 1.13 -21.68
N GLY A 594 -11.64 2.25 -22.17
CA GLY A 594 -11.48 2.52 -23.61
C GLY A 594 -10.51 1.54 -24.28
N GLY A 595 -10.74 1.22 -25.56
CA GLY A 595 -9.94 0.23 -26.32
C GLY A 595 -8.52 0.71 -26.64
N ILE A 596 -7.56 -0.23 -26.68
CA ILE A 596 -6.14 0.04 -26.91
C ILE A 596 -5.53 -0.89 -27.96
N THR A 597 -4.35 -0.56 -28.49
CA THR A 597 -3.52 -1.52 -29.24
C THR A 597 -2.14 -1.69 -28.61
N THR A 598 -1.46 -2.77 -28.98
CA THR A 598 -0.13 -3.18 -28.47
C THR A 598 0.96 -2.11 -28.63
N THR A 599 0.82 -1.21 -29.60
CA THR A 599 1.74 -0.10 -29.88
C THR A 599 1.53 1.13 -29.00
N TYR A 600 0.39 1.27 -28.31
CA TYR A 600 -0.04 2.51 -27.65
C TYR A 600 -0.71 2.29 -26.29
N LEU A 601 -0.05 1.49 -25.44
CA LEU A 601 -0.58 0.93 -24.18
C LEU A 601 -0.97 1.94 -23.07
N THR A 602 -0.77 3.25 -23.27
CA THR A 602 -1.02 4.28 -22.24
C THR A 602 -2.09 5.31 -22.62
N GLN A 603 -2.76 5.17 -23.77
CA GLN A 603 -3.54 6.28 -24.35
C GLN A 603 -5.01 6.34 -23.93
N SER A 604 -5.64 5.20 -23.65
CA SER A 604 -7.08 5.10 -23.33
C SER A 604 -7.37 5.21 -21.83
N ALA A 605 -8.65 5.31 -21.48
CA ALA A 605 -9.08 5.71 -20.15
C ALA A 605 -9.87 4.61 -19.41
N GLU A 606 -9.89 4.68 -18.07
CA GLU A 606 -10.59 3.73 -17.20
C GLU A 606 -12.11 4.00 -17.12
N GLY A 607 -12.91 2.95 -16.94
CA GLY A 607 -14.36 3.09 -16.73
C GLY A 607 -14.73 3.51 -15.31
N GLY A 608 -15.99 3.87 -15.08
CA GLY A 608 -16.53 4.22 -13.76
C GLY A 608 -16.74 3.01 -12.85
N GLY A 609 -16.61 3.20 -11.54
CA GLY A 609 -16.73 2.13 -10.54
C GLY A 609 -18.18 1.79 -10.15
N VAL A 610 -18.35 1.25 -8.94
CA VAL A 610 -19.63 0.72 -8.46
C VAL A 610 -19.98 1.31 -7.09
N ILE A 611 -21.21 1.83 -6.97
CA ILE A 611 -21.77 2.34 -5.73
C ILE A 611 -23.08 1.61 -5.44
N ARG A 612 -23.17 1.00 -4.26
CA ARG A 612 -24.38 0.37 -3.72
C ARG A 612 -24.75 1.01 -2.38
N VAL A 613 -25.95 1.56 -2.30
CA VAL A 613 -26.52 2.14 -1.07
C VAL A 613 -27.79 1.40 -0.73
N VAL A 614 -27.85 0.80 0.46
CA VAL A 614 -29.03 0.13 1.00
C VAL A 614 -29.45 0.88 2.25
N ALA A 615 -30.46 1.74 2.13
CA ALA A 615 -31.01 2.56 3.21
C ALA A 615 -32.42 2.07 3.59
N SER A 616 -32.58 1.38 4.71
CA SER A 616 -33.91 0.87 5.13
C SER A 616 -34.93 1.99 5.45
N GLY A 617 -34.45 3.22 5.65
CA GLY A 617 -35.21 4.45 5.86
C GLY A 617 -34.95 5.49 4.76
N ARG A 618 -34.40 6.64 5.12
CA ARG A 618 -34.28 7.81 4.25
C ARG A 618 -32.86 7.99 3.68
N LEU A 619 -32.78 8.18 2.37
CA LEU A 619 -31.60 8.75 1.70
C LEU A 619 -31.82 10.24 1.44
N THR A 620 -30.92 11.09 1.91
CA THR A 620 -30.89 12.53 1.61
C THR A 620 -29.66 12.89 0.77
N VAL A 621 -29.88 13.38 -0.45
CA VAL A 621 -28.81 13.76 -1.40
C VAL A 621 -28.72 15.29 -1.53
N LEU A 622 -27.71 15.87 -0.89
CA LEU A 622 -27.36 17.30 -1.00
C LEU A 622 -26.03 17.51 -1.74
N GLY A 623 -25.15 16.52 -1.69
CA GLY A 623 -23.89 16.47 -2.42
C GLY A 623 -23.97 15.66 -3.72
N THR A 624 -22.93 14.90 -4.02
CA THR A 624 -22.82 14.16 -5.29
C THR A 624 -22.60 12.66 -5.07
N ILE A 625 -23.32 11.83 -5.81
CA ILE A 625 -23.08 10.38 -5.94
C ILE A 625 -22.67 10.14 -7.39
N ARG A 626 -21.43 9.70 -7.64
CA ARG A 626 -20.89 9.64 -9.00
C ARG A 626 -20.04 8.42 -9.28
N ALA A 627 -20.18 7.89 -10.48
CA ALA A 627 -19.37 6.79 -11.01
C ALA A 627 -19.02 7.06 -12.48
N ASN A 628 -18.34 8.18 -12.76
CA ASN A 628 -18.03 8.58 -14.13
C ASN A 628 -16.88 7.76 -14.72
N GLY A 629 -16.95 7.55 -16.03
CA GLY A 629 -15.81 7.10 -16.84
C GLY A 629 -14.79 8.21 -17.03
N ARG A 630 -13.53 7.84 -17.25
CA ARG A 630 -12.44 8.80 -17.39
C ARG A 630 -12.35 9.29 -18.83
N ASN A 631 -12.06 10.59 -19.00
CA ASN A 631 -11.68 11.14 -20.30
C ASN A 631 -10.34 10.53 -20.77
N TYR A 632 -10.09 10.60 -22.08
CA TYR A 632 -8.81 10.27 -22.69
C TYR A 632 -7.61 10.81 -21.91
N ILE A 633 -6.50 10.06 -21.92
CA ILE A 633 -5.29 10.42 -21.17
C ILE A 633 -4.25 11.09 -22.07
N SER A 634 -4.19 10.69 -23.34
CA SER A 634 -3.32 11.31 -24.35
C SER A 634 -3.95 11.24 -25.75
N THR A 635 -3.23 11.73 -26.76
CA THR A 635 -3.71 11.78 -28.14
C THR A 635 -4.13 10.39 -28.64
N HIS A 636 -5.19 10.31 -29.44
CA HIS A 636 -5.80 9.06 -29.92
C HIS A 636 -6.49 8.20 -28.85
N GLY A 637 -6.51 8.64 -27.59
CA GLY A 637 -7.20 7.96 -26.51
C GLY A 637 -8.71 8.05 -26.62
N SER A 638 -9.41 6.94 -26.35
CA SER A 638 -10.85 6.92 -26.15
C SER A 638 -11.22 7.02 -24.67
N GLY A 639 -12.44 7.48 -24.41
CA GLY A 639 -12.97 7.55 -23.06
C GLY A 639 -13.32 6.18 -22.47
N GLY A 640 -13.34 6.09 -21.15
CA GLY A 640 -13.94 4.97 -20.41
C GLY A 640 -15.43 5.21 -20.19
N SER A 641 -16.22 4.14 -20.12
CA SER A 641 -17.66 4.23 -19.93
C SER A 641 -18.04 4.56 -18.47
N GLY A 642 -19.22 5.14 -18.27
CA GLY A 642 -19.77 5.34 -16.93
C GLY A 642 -19.98 4.02 -16.17
N GLY A 643 -19.99 4.08 -14.84
CA GLY A 643 -20.12 2.93 -13.94
C GLY A 643 -21.56 2.59 -13.56
N SER A 644 -21.73 1.98 -12.38
CA SER A 644 -23.02 1.56 -11.85
C SER A 644 -23.32 2.22 -10.50
N ILE A 645 -24.51 2.80 -10.36
CA ILE A 645 -25.05 3.30 -9.09
C ILE A 645 -26.36 2.59 -8.81
N TRP A 646 -26.45 1.85 -7.72
CA TRP A 646 -27.66 1.19 -7.26
C TRP A 646 -28.01 1.64 -5.85
N ILE A 647 -29.21 2.22 -5.72
CA ILE A 647 -29.75 2.74 -4.48
C ILE A 647 -31.07 2.02 -4.19
N ASP A 648 -31.13 1.33 -3.06
CA ASP A 648 -32.38 0.92 -2.43
C ASP A 648 -32.62 1.81 -1.21
N CYS A 649 -33.73 2.53 -1.17
CA CYS A 649 -34.13 3.33 -0.02
C CYS A 649 -35.61 3.09 0.34
N ARG A 650 -36.09 3.50 1.50
CA ARG A 650 -37.55 3.58 1.75
C ARG A 650 -38.10 4.90 1.24
N THR A 651 -37.40 6.00 1.52
CA THR A 651 -37.75 7.34 1.03
C THR A 651 -36.52 8.11 0.56
N LEU A 652 -36.73 9.00 -0.41
CA LEU A 652 -35.71 9.85 -1.00
C LEU A 652 -36.01 11.33 -0.71
N ALA A 653 -34.97 12.08 -0.37
CA ALA A 653 -35.01 13.53 -0.24
C ALA A 653 -33.74 14.18 -0.79
N GLY A 654 -33.81 15.46 -1.10
CA GLY A 654 -32.66 16.21 -1.61
C GLY A 654 -33.04 17.59 -2.12
N THR A 655 -32.08 18.25 -2.74
CA THR A 655 -32.25 19.57 -3.36
C THR A 655 -31.78 19.53 -4.82
N SER A 656 -31.98 20.62 -5.56
CA SER A 656 -31.47 20.77 -6.94
C SER A 656 -29.93 20.80 -7.04
N ALA A 657 -29.24 21.00 -5.92
CA ALA A 657 -27.79 20.82 -5.84
C ALA A 657 -27.38 19.32 -5.77
N GLY A 658 -28.27 18.46 -5.26
CA GLY A 658 -28.06 17.02 -5.19
C GLY A 658 -27.94 16.42 -6.59
N LEU A 659 -26.91 15.60 -6.80
CA LEU A 659 -26.56 15.04 -8.11
C LEU A 659 -26.24 13.55 -8.03
N VAL A 660 -26.84 12.75 -8.90
CA VAL A 660 -26.48 11.35 -9.16
C VAL A 660 -26.01 11.24 -10.62
N GLN A 661 -24.78 10.77 -10.85
CA GLN A 661 -24.09 10.92 -12.13
C GLN A 661 -23.29 9.69 -12.56
N VAL A 662 -23.45 9.27 -13.83
CA VAL A 662 -22.76 8.12 -14.43
C VAL A 662 -22.24 8.44 -15.84
N ASN A 663 -21.60 9.58 -16.03
CA ASN A 663 -21.21 10.06 -17.35
C ASN A 663 -20.10 9.21 -17.98
N GLY A 664 -20.10 9.13 -19.31
CA GLY A 664 -19.02 8.56 -20.11
C GLY A 664 -17.86 9.54 -20.30
N GLY A 665 -16.66 9.01 -20.50
CA GLY A 665 -15.47 9.81 -20.79
C GLY A 665 -15.41 10.27 -22.24
N ASN A 666 -14.86 11.45 -22.48
CA ASN A 666 -14.60 12.01 -23.81
C ASN A 666 -13.41 11.30 -24.49
N GLY A 667 -13.39 11.31 -25.83
CA GLY A 667 -12.24 10.88 -26.65
C GLY A 667 -11.43 12.06 -27.20
N ASN A 668 -10.26 11.80 -27.80
CA ASN A 668 -9.40 12.80 -28.43
C ASN A 668 -8.86 12.38 -29.80
N TYR A 669 -8.82 13.31 -30.75
CA TYR A 669 -8.33 13.11 -32.12
C TYR A 669 -9.11 12.02 -32.88
N TYR A 670 -8.58 10.79 -33.00
CA TYR A 670 -9.31 9.62 -33.52
C TYR A 670 -10.07 8.84 -32.43
N GLY A 671 -9.94 9.25 -31.17
CA GLY A 671 -10.63 8.69 -30.03
C GLY A 671 -12.08 9.17 -29.95
N ALA A 672 -12.99 8.23 -29.81
CA ALA A 672 -14.40 8.48 -29.59
C ALA A 672 -14.72 8.56 -28.10
N GLY A 673 -15.79 9.29 -27.79
CA GLY A 673 -16.36 9.27 -26.45
C GLY A 673 -16.94 7.90 -26.12
N ALA A 674 -17.05 7.62 -24.82
CA ALA A 674 -17.68 6.40 -24.32
C ALA A 674 -19.15 6.62 -23.98
N SER A 675 -19.90 5.53 -23.89
CA SER A 675 -21.25 5.56 -23.33
C SER A 675 -21.24 5.94 -21.85
N ALA A 676 -22.38 6.44 -21.37
CA ALA A 676 -22.62 6.60 -19.95
C ALA A 676 -22.98 5.25 -19.28
N GLY A 677 -23.16 5.29 -17.96
CA GLY A 677 -23.42 4.15 -17.11
C GLY A 677 -24.88 4.02 -16.66
N ARG A 678 -25.11 3.19 -15.65
CA ARG A 678 -26.45 2.79 -15.19
C ARG A 678 -26.74 3.32 -13.79
N ILE A 679 -27.92 3.91 -13.60
CA ILE A 679 -28.46 4.28 -12.30
C ILE A 679 -29.73 3.44 -12.05
N ALA A 680 -29.82 2.80 -10.88
CA ALA A 680 -31.06 2.24 -10.37
C ALA A 680 -31.40 2.87 -9.02
N LEU A 681 -32.62 3.36 -8.90
CA LEU A 681 -33.17 3.97 -7.70
C LEU A 681 -34.50 3.31 -7.36
N HIS A 682 -34.47 2.50 -6.32
CA HIS A 682 -35.64 1.89 -5.74
C HIS A 682 -36.04 2.59 -4.45
N TYR A 683 -37.31 2.92 -4.34
CA TYR A 683 -37.94 3.43 -3.13
C TYR A 683 -39.27 2.72 -2.91
N ASP A 684 -39.81 2.80 -1.69
CA ASP A 684 -41.20 2.39 -1.41
C ASP A 684 -42.15 3.48 -1.96
N PRO A 685 -42.92 3.20 -3.03
CA PRO A 685 -43.76 4.23 -3.65
C PRO A 685 -44.85 4.77 -2.72
N ALA A 686 -45.39 3.93 -1.83
CA ALA A 686 -46.42 4.34 -0.89
C ALA A 686 -45.83 5.26 0.19
N ALA A 687 -44.67 4.91 0.73
CA ALA A 687 -43.96 5.74 1.70
C ALA A 687 -43.52 7.07 1.09
N GLN A 688 -43.01 7.07 -0.14
CA GLN A 688 -42.57 8.28 -0.83
C GLN A 688 -43.74 9.24 -1.11
N ARG A 689 -44.90 8.73 -1.54
CA ARG A 689 -46.11 9.54 -1.79
C ARG A 689 -46.69 10.19 -0.53
N ALA A 690 -46.45 9.59 0.64
CA ALA A 690 -46.93 10.10 1.92
C ALA A 690 -46.11 11.29 2.46
N LEU A 691 -44.96 11.61 1.86
CA LEU A 691 -44.17 12.78 2.24
C LEU A 691 -44.86 14.09 1.85
N ALA A 692 -44.59 15.15 2.61
CA ALA A 692 -45.01 16.51 2.24
C ALA A 692 -44.42 16.94 0.89
N GLU A 693 -43.19 16.52 0.60
CA GLU A 693 -42.48 16.77 -0.65
C GLU A 693 -42.10 15.43 -1.31
N PRO A 694 -43.03 14.76 -2.01
CA PRO A 694 -42.83 13.41 -2.53
C PRO A 694 -41.88 13.36 -3.74
N ARG A 695 -41.58 14.50 -4.37
CA ARG A 695 -40.79 14.62 -5.62
C ARG A 695 -39.57 15.51 -5.41
N PRO A 696 -38.52 15.04 -4.70
CA PRO A 696 -37.34 15.86 -4.47
C PRO A 696 -36.67 16.25 -5.81
N PRO A 697 -36.19 17.49 -5.97
CA PRO A 697 -35.64 17.99 -7.23
C PRO A 697 -34.19 17.55 -7.48
N ILE A 698 -33.82 16.32 -7.13
CA ILE A 698 -32.48 15.76 -7.35
C ILE A 698 -32.23 15.62 -8.84
N ARG A 699 -31.00 15.89 -9.26
CA ARG A 699 -30.58 15.78 -10.66
C ARG A 699 -29.98 14.40 -10.96
N PHE A 700 -30.34 13.84 -12.11
CA PHE A 700 -29.79 12.60 -12.64
C PHE A 700 -29.13 12.84 -14.00
N GLU A 701 -27.88 12.39 -14.14
CA GLU A 701 -27.08 12.65 -15.33
C GLU A 701 -26.41 11.36 -15.86
N GLY A 702 -26.59 11.13 -17.15
CA GLY A 702 -26.03 10.00 -17.91
C GLY A 702 -25.40 10.48 -19.21
N ILE A 703 -24.61 11.54 -19.15
CA ILE A 703 -24.11 12.22 -20.33
C ILE A 703 -23.09 11.32 -21.04
N PRO A 704 -23.31 10.96 -22.32
CA PRO A 704 -22.31 10.22 -23.09
C PRO A 704 -21.09 11.10 -23.35
N GLY A 705 -19.92 10.47 -23.43
CA GLY A 705 -18.69 11.14 -23.82
C GLY A 705 -18.76 11.69 -25.24
N ASP A 706 -18.17 12.87 -25.42
CA ASP A 706 -18.11 13.56 -26.70
C ASP A 706 -16.93 13.04 -27.56
N PRO A 707 -17.12 12.75 -28.85
CA PRO A 707 -16.03 12.63 -29.81
C PRO A 707 -15.42 14.00 -30.14
N ASP A 708 -14.09 14.09 -30.30
CA ASP A 708 -13.41 15.32 -30.73
C ASP A 708 -13.82 15.73 -32.18
N TYR A 709 -13.79 17.04 -32.48
CA TYR A 709 -14.31 17.73 -33.69
C TYR A 709 -13.78 17.19 -35.03
N ARG A 710 -12.72 16.39 -35.03
CA ARG A 710 -12.08 15.84 -36.26
C ARG A 710 -12.51 14.42 -36.59
N ASN A 711 -13.32 13.77 -35.74
CA ASN A 711 -13.91 12.48 -36.08
C ASN A 711 -14.99 12.65 -37.15
N LEU A 712 -14.92 11.82 -38.20
CA LEU A 712 -15.80 11.87 -39.37
C LEU A 712 -17.27 11.52 -39.06
N GLU A 713 -17.56 11.01 -37.87
CA GLU A 713 -18.91 10.75 -37.37
C GLU A 713 -19.15 11.40 -36.00
N THR A 714 -20.09 12.35 -35.93
CA THR A 714 -20.58 12.97 -34.69
C THR A 714 -21.76 12.21 -34.06
N PHE A 715 -21.98 10.94 -34.44
CA PHE A 715 -23.01 10.13 -33.80
C PHE A 715 -22.59 9.84 -32.36
N ARG A 716 -23.36 10.36 -31.39
CA ARG A 716 -23.03 10.29 -29.98
C ARG A 716 -23.05 8.84 -29.47
N SER A 717 -22.16 8.55 -28.54
CA SER A 717 -22.21 7.36 -27.70
C SER A 717 -23.55 7.28 -26.97
N GLY A 718 -23.93 6.08 -26.53
CA GLY A 718 -25.16 5.82 -25.82
C GLY A 718 -25.26 6.57 -24.50
N MET A 719 -26.44 7.16 -24.27
CA MET A 719 -26.80 7.85 -23.03
C MET A 719 -26.90 6.88 -21.85
N GLY A 720 -26.96 7.41 -20.63
CA GLY A 720 -27.05 6.60 -19.42
C GLY A 720 -28.46 6.08 -19.21
N THR A 721 -28.65 5.12 -18.32
CA THR A 721 -29.99 4.63 -17.95
C THR A 721 -30.36 5.04 -16.53
N LEU A 722 -31.66 5.28 -16.30
CA LEU A 722 -32.23 5.55 -14.98
C LEU A 722 -33.42 4.61 -14.74
N SER A 723 -33.20 3.55 -13.97
CA SER A 723 -34.25 2.66 -13.47
C SER A 723 -34.91 3.26 -12.23
N LEU A 724 -36.24 3.35 -12.24
CA LEU A 724 -37.06 3.84 -11.13
C LEU A 724 -38.06 2.76 -10.68
N ALA A 725 -38.44 2.80 -9.40
CA ALA A 725 -39.47 1.91 -8.85
C ALA A 725 -40.87 2.14 -9.47
N ASP A 726 -41.24 3.40 -9.72
CA ASP A 726 -42.47 3.79 -10.39
C ASP A 726 -42.29 5.15 -11.11
N THR A 727 -43.37 5.68 -11.70
CA THR A 727 -43.34 6.96 -12.43
C THR A 727 -43.46 8.21 -11.54
N LEU A 728 -43.49 8.08 -10.20
CA LEU A 728 -43.76 9.20 -9.28
C LEU A 728 -42.77 10.35 -9.45
N LEU A 729 -41.49 10.04 -9.67
CA LEU A 729 -40.41 11.02 -9.82
C LEU A 729 -40.32 11.61 -11.24
N ILE A 730 -41.10 11.10 -12.20
CA ILE A 730 -41.14 11.55 -13.59
C ILE A 730 -42.54 12.03 -13.96
N ASP A 731 -42.95 13.11 -13.30
CA ASP A 731 -44.31 13.65 -13.33
C ASP A 731 -44.64 14.54 -14.53
N GLY A 732 -43.74 14.63 -15.50
CA GLY A 732 -43.94 15.42 -16.72
C GLY A 732 -43.52 16.89 -16.62
N ASN A 733 -43.03 17.37 -15.47
CA ASN A 733 -42.52 18.74 -15.33
C ASN A 733 -41.02 18.76 -14.95
N PHE A 734 -40.17 19.08 -15.92
CA PHE A 734 -38.73 19.02 -15.76
C PHE A 734 -38.07 20.36 -16.09
N THR A 735 -37.30 20.88 -15.13
CA THR A 735 -36.52 22.11 -15.24
C THR A 735 -35.17 21.94 -14.57
N ALA A 736 -34.30 22.95 -14.67
CA ALA A 736 -33.04 23.04 -13.93
C ALA A 736 -32.15 21.80 -14.05
N LYS A 737 -32.09 21.18 -15.24
CA LYS A 737 -31.27 20.00 -15.52
C LYS A 737 -31.60 18.80 -14.62
N ARG A 738 -32.88 18.65 -14.22
CA ARG A 738 -33.35 17.53 -13.40
C ARG A 738 -32.99 16.18 -14.01
N LEU A 739 -33.11 16.05 -15.33
CA LEU A 739 -32.68 14.89 -16.10
C LEU A 739 -31.77 15.35 -17.24
N ARG A 740 -30.62 14.69 -17.42
CA ARG A 740 -29.69 14.98 -18.53
C ARG A 740 -29.20 13.68 -19.15
N ASP A 741 -29.65 13.43 -20.37
CA ASP A 741 -29.21 12.31 -21.22
C ASP A 741 -29.35 10.98 -20.46
N VAL A 742 -30.54 10.75 -19.90
CA VAL A 742 -30.89 9.48 -19.25
C VAL A 742 -32.08 8.85 -19.94
N GLN A 743 -31.95 7.57 -20.28
CA GLN A 743 -33.03 6.72 -20.73
C GLN A 743 -33.71 6.12 -19.50
N VAL A 744 -34.95 6.53 -19.26
CA VAL A 744 -35.71 6.15 -18.07
C VAL A 744 -36.40 4.81 -18.30
N ALA A 745 -36.35 3.97 -17.27
CA ALA A 745 -36.86 2.62 -17.24
C ALA A 745 -37.67 2.39 -15.96
N VAL A 746 -38.78 1.66 -16.07
CA VAL A 746 -39.59 1.23 -14.92
C VAL A 746 -39.97 -0.24 -15.17
N PRO A 747 -39.83 -1.15 -14.18
CA PRO A 747 -40.18 -2.55 -14.38
C PRO A 747 -41.63 -2.74 -14.86
N GLY A 748 -41.81 -3.44 -15.99
CA GLY A 748 -43.13 -3.73 -16.58
C GLY A 748 -43.82 -2.53 -17.23
N TRP A 749 -43.09 -1.44 -17.49
CA TRP A 749 -43.63 -0.22 -18.07
C TRP A 749 -43.89 -0.36 -19.56
N THR A 750 -45.08 0.06 -19.99
CA THR A 750 -45.51 0.04 -21.40
C THR A 750 -46.03 1.38 -21.88
N GLU A 751 -46.50 2.23 -20.96
CA GLU A 751 -47.09 3.54 -21.26
C GLU A 751 -46.73 4.59 -20.21
N TRP A 752 -46.33 5.76 -20.68
CA TRP A 752 -46.17 6.97 -19.87
C TRP A 752 -47.36 7.91 -20.08
N ALA A 753 -48.34 7.83 -19.17
CA ALA A 753 -49.51 8.69 -19.19
C ALA A 753 -49.28 9.99 -18.38
N LEU A 754 -49.53 11.14 -18.99
CA LEU A 754 -49.34 12.47 -18.41
C LEU A 754 -50.48 13.42 -18.79
N ASN A 755 -50.74 14.44 -17.95
CA ASN A 755 -51.61 15.54 -18.34
C ASN A 755 -50.91 16.47 -19.35
N THR A 756 -49.68 16.90 -19.03
CA THR A 756 -48.83 17.78 -19.84
C THR A 756 -47.38 17.34 -19.65
N LEU A 757 -46.58 17.37 -20.71
CA LEU A 757 -45.13 17.15 -20.63
C LEU A 757 -44.42 18.47 -20.92
N THR A 758 -43.72 19.03 -19.95
CA THR A 758 -42.87 20.22 -20.07
C THR A 758 -41.42 19.84 -19.81
N LEU A 759 -40.58 19.97 -20.85
CA LEU A 759 -39.14 19.79 -20.78
C LEU A 759 -38.45 21.14 -20.98
N ASN A 760 -37.68 21.57 -19.99
CA ASN A 760 -36.96 22.84 -19.97
C ASN A 760 -35.51 22.61 -19.51
N ASP A 761 -34.53 22.80 -20.38
CA ASP A 761 -33.09 22.51 -20.13
C ASP A 761 -32.82 21.07 -19.61
N CYS A 762 -33.67 20.12 -20.01
CA CYS A 762 -33.60 18.72 -19.62
C CYS A 762 -33.55 17.81 -20.85
N SER A 763 -32.88 16.67 -20.73
CA SER A 763 -32.80 15.63 -21.77
C SER A 763 -33.24 14.30 -21.19
N ILE A 764 -34.30 13.70 -21.76
CA ILE A 764 -34.89 12.45 -21.31
C ILE A 764 -35.13 11.52 -22.50
N GLY A 765 -34.78 10.25 -22.33
CA GLY A 765 -35.16 9.16 -23.23
C GLY A 765 -36.11 8.17 -22.56
N LEU A 766 -36.94 7.51 -23.36
CA LEU A 766 -37.77 6.39 -22.91
C LEU A 766 -37.14 5.06 -23.34
N GLU A 767 -37.39 3.98 -22.62
CA GLU A 767 -37.06 2.64 -23.13
C GLU A 767 -37.75 2.37 -24.47
N ALA A 768 -37.16 1.45 -25.25
CA ALA A 768 -37.69 1.09 -26.55
C ALA A 768 -39.10 0.51 -26.41
N GLY A 769 -40.06 1.01 -27.18
CA GLY A 769 -41.44 0.50 -27.18
C GLY A 769 -42.42 1.20 -26.24
N ILE A 770 -41.96 2.13 -25.39
CA ILE A 770 -42.86 2.86 -24.50
C ILE A 770 -43.79 3.78 -25.30
N THR A 771 -45.09 3.69 -25.02
CA THR A 771 -46.08 4.63 -25.54
C THR A 771 -46.12 5.88 -24.67
N LEU A 772 -45.91 7.07 -25.25
CA LEU A 772 -46.11 8.34 -24.56
C LEU A 772 -47.55 8.82 -24.79
N SER A 773 -48.34 8.98 -23.74
CA SER A 773 -49.73 9.45 -23.82
C SER A 773 -49.91 10.72 -23.01
N VAL A 774 -50.08 11.85 -23.71
CA VAL A 774 -50.21 13.18 -23.09
C VAL A 774 -51.58 13.75 -23.44
N THR A 775 -52.40 14.05 -22.44
CA THR A 775 -53.77 14.55 -22.68
C THR A 775 -53.78 15.97 -23.26
N ASN A 776 -52.92 16.85 -22.77
CA ASN A 776 -52.78 18.23 -23.23
C ASN A 776 -51.50 18.37 -24.07
N ASP A 777 -50.63 19.31 -23.72
CA ASP A 777 -49.49 19.70 -24.56
C ASP A 777 -48.19 18.98 -24.21
N VAL A 778 -47.34 18.85 -25.23
CA VAL A 778 -45.90 18.57 -25.07
C VAL A 778 -45.14 19.86 -25.40
N ILE A 779 -44.36 20.35 -24.45
CA ILE A 779 -43.59 21.60 -24.53
C ILE A 779 -42.11 21.29 -24.34
N VAL A 780 -41.29 21.55 -25.35
CA VAL A 780 -39.84 21.31 -25.33
C VAL A 780 -39.12 22.65 -25.53
N THR A 781 -38.39 23.12 -24.52
CA THR A 781 -37.83 24.48 -24.50
C THR A 781 -36.44 24.58 -23.86
N ASN A 782 -35.77 25.71 -24.06
CA ASN A 782 -34.47 26.07 -23.48
C ASN A 782 -33.38 24.99 -23.64
N GLY A 783 -33.25 24.40 -24.83
CA GLY A 783 -32.22 23.38 -25.06
C GLY A 783 -32.62 21.97 -24.64
N ALA A 784 -33.91 21.75 -24.33
CA ALA A 784 -34.39 20.44 -23.94
C ALA A 784 -34.45 19.45 -25.11
N VAL A 785 -34.31 18.16 -24.78
CA VAL A 785 -34.33 17.06 -25.75
C VAL A 785 -35.24 15.93 -25.27
N LEU A 786 -36.12 15.45 -26.14
CA LEU A 786 -36.92 14.24 -25.91
C LEU A 786 -36.48 13.14 -26.87
N HIS A 787 -36.00 12.02 -26.35
CA HIS A 787 -35.60 10.85 -27.14
C HIS A 787 -36.69 9.77 -27.09
N LEU A 788 -37.11 9.29 -28.25
CA LEU A 788 -38.12 8.25 -28.40
C LEU A 788 -37.53 7.07 -29.15
N PHE A 789 -37.59 5.87 -28.60
CA PHE A 789 -36.94 4.68 -29.17
C PHE A 789 -37.98 3.66 -29.60
N ALA A 790 -37.92 3.24 -30.86
CA ALA A 790 -38.78 2.19 -31.39
C ALA A 790 -38.29 0.79 -30.97
N ALA A 791 -39.20 -0.05 -30.51
CA ALA A 791 -38.99 -1.49 -30.38
C ALA A 791 -39.21 -2.19 -31.74
N PRO A 792 -38.58 -3.36 -31.99
CA PRO A 792 -38.77 -4.10 -33.22
C PRO A 792 -40.24 -4.56 -33.38
N VAL A 793 -40.74 -4.53 -34.63
CA VAL A 793 -42.10 -4.94 -34.97
C VAL A 793 -42.10 -5.99 -36.08
N THR A 794 -43.22 -6.71 -36.23
CA THR A 794 -43.37 -7.72 -37.30
C THR A 794 -43.48 -7.06 -38.67
N ASN A 795 -44.24 -5.97 -38.81
CA ASN A 795 -44.41 -5.28 -40.08
C ASN A 795 -44.10 -3.77 -39.95
N VAL A 796 -42.90 -3.38 -40.38
CA VAL A 796 -42.41 -1.99 -40.28
C VAL A 796 -43.20 -0.97 -41.11
N LEU A 797 -44.03 -1.44 -42.06
CA LEU A 797 -44.88 -0.58 -42.89
C LEU A 797 -46.18 -0.17 -42.19
N THR A 798 -46.77 -1.06 -41.41
CA THR A 798 -48.07 -0.84 -40.75
C THR A 798 -47.91 -0.49 -39.28
N ASP A 799 -46.90 -1.06 -38.63
CA ASP A 799 -46.74 -0.99 -37.18
C ASP A 799 -45.73 0.11 -36.84
N ALA A 800 -45.95 0.74 -35.68
CA ALA A 800 -45.00 1.67 -35.08
C ALA A 800 -44.32 0.97 -33.91
N GLY A 801 -42.99 1.05 -33.86
CA GLY A 801 -42.22 0.46 -32.77
C GLY A 801 -42.32 1.24 -31.47
N ALA A 802 -42.77 2.50 -31.52
CA ALA A 802 -43.22 3.28 -30.37
C ALA A 802 -44.20 4.36 -30.85
N THR A 803 -45.08 4.83 -29.96
CA THR A 803 -46.05 5.87 -30.29
C THR A 803 -46.03 7.01 -29.27
N ALA A 804 -46.20 8.25 -29.76
CA ALA A 804 -46.45 9.42 -28.93
C ALA A 804 -47.82 9.99 -29.30
N ASN A 805 -48.78 9.88 -28.40
CA ASN A 805 -50.14 10.36 -28.53
C ASN A 805 -50.30 11.64 -27.72
N ILE A 806 -50.40 12.77 -28.39
CA ILE A 806 -50.49 14.11 -27.79
C ILE A 806 -51.88 14.64 -28.11
N GLY A 807 -52.75 14.78 -27.10
CA GLY A 807 -54.12 15.25 -27.29
C GLY A 807 -54.19 16.75 -27.62
N GLY A 808 -53.29 17.55 -27.03
CA GLY A 808 -53.12 18.97 -27.30
C GLY A 808 -52.06 19.26 -28.36
N GLY A 809 -51.32 20.36 -28.17
CA GLY A 809 -50.28 20.83 -29.07
C GLY A 809 -48.90 20.22 -28.80
N LEU A 810 -48.10 20.11 -29.86
CA LEU A 810 -46.68 19.80 -29.79
C LEU A 810 -45.87 21.08 -30.07
N LEU A 811 -45.26 21.64 -29.03
CA LEU A 811 -44.52 22.90 -29.07
C LEU A 811 -43.02 22.67 -28.88
N ILE A 812 -42.25 22.87 -29.94
CA ILE A 812 -40.79 22.75 -29.96
C ILE A 812 -40.20 24.15 -30.14
N HIS A 813 -39.62 24.70 -29.07
CA HIS A 813 -39.01 26.03 -29.09
C HIS A 813 -37.56 25.99 -29.62
N SER A 814 -36.98 27.18 -29.80
CA SER A 814 -35.61 27.33 -30.31
C SER A 814 -34.61 26.52 -29.49
N ASN A 815 -33.60 25.95 -30.16
CA ASN A 815 -32.56 25.09 -29.61
C ASN A 815 -33.06 23.78 -28.98
N SER A 816 -34.34 23.43 -29.13
CA SER A 816 -34.96 22.27 -28.48
C SER A 816 -35.35 21.22 -29.52
N TRP A 817 -35.28 19.94 -29.14
CA TRP A 817 -35.32 18.84 -30.11
C TRP A 817 -36.14 17.64 -29.66
N ILE A 818 -36.84 17.01 -30.60
CA ILE A 818 -37.32 15.63 -30.45
C ILE A 818 -36.47 14.72 -31.34
N MET A 819 -36.04 13.59 -30.80
CA MET A 819 -35.17 12.64 -31.48
C MET A 819 -35.85 11.27 -31.56
N PRO A 820 -36.54 10.94 -32.66
CA PRO A 820 -37.08 9.62 -32.88
C PRO A 820 -35.96 8.68 -33.40
N TYR A 821 -35.81 7.53 -32.74
CA TYR A 821 -34.87 6.47 -33.10
C TYR A 821 -35.63 5.28 -33.66
N ALA A 822 -35.26 4.85 -34.86
CA ALA A 822 -35.70 3.58 -35.38
C ALA A 822 -34.96 2.43 -34.69
N ASP A 823 -35.56 1.24 -34.71
CA ASP A 823 -34.83 0.03 -34.35
C ASP A 823 -33.66 -0.14 -35.32
N PRO A 824 -32.42 -0.29 -34.83
CA PRO A 824 -31.23 -0.28 -35.67
C PRO A 824 -31.13 -1.47 -36.64
N THR A 825 -31.89 -2.54 -36.43
CA THR A 825 -31.78 -3.81 -37.19
C THR A 825 -33.07 -4.21 -37.89
N ASN A 826 -34.23 -3.96 -37.27
CA ASN A 826 -35.57 -4.22 -37.77
C ASN A 826 -36.10 -3.01 -38.55
N GLY A 827 -35.73 -1.78 -38.17
CA GLY A 827 -36.17 -0.54 -38.83
C GLY A 827 -37.58 -0.07 -38.47
N ALA A 828 -38.19 -0.65 -37.44
CA ALA A 828 -39.37 -0.09 -36.79
C ALA A 828 -39.11 1.37 -36.42
N THR A 829 -40.12 2.24 -36.52
CA THR A 829 -39.92 3.67 -36.26
C THR A 829 -40.97 4.21 -35.29
N VAL A 830 -40.79 5.47 -34.89
CA VAL A 830 -41.69 6.16 -33.97
C VAL A 830 -42.80 6.86 -34.75
N LYS A 831 -44.04 6.73 -34.28
CA LYS A 831 -45.19 7.49 -34.78
C LYS A 831 -45.62 8.55 -33.76
N ILE A 832 -45.80 9.79 -34.21
CA ILE A 832 -46.23 10.91 -33.36
C ILE A 832 -47.59 11.40 -33.87
N ASN A 833 -48.60 11.28 -33.01
CA ASN A 833 -49.96 11.77 -33.23
C ASN A 833 -50.19 13.03 -32.40
N VAL A 834 -50.62 14.12 -33.03
CA VAL A 834 -50.90 15.42 -32.40
C VAL A 834 -52.37 15.77 -32.67
N GLY A 835 -53.18 15.82 -31.62
CA GLY A 835 -54.60 16.16 -31.68
C GLY A 835 -54.87 17.65 -31.84
N GLY A 836 -53.95 18.50 -31.34
CA GLY A 836 -53.95 19.94 -31.55
C GLY A 836 -53.08 20.38 -32.73
N GLY A 837 -52.27 21.43 -32.53
CA GLY A 837 -51.35 21.96 -33.54
C GLY A 837 -49.90 21.58 -33.29
N LEU A 838 -49.11 21.54 -34.36
CA LEU A 838 -47.64 21.43 -34.30
C LEU A 838 -47.03 22.83 -34.43
N TYR A 839 -46.13 23.20 -33.52
CA TYR A 839 -45.32 24.41 -33.62
C TYR A 839 -43.84 24.07 -33.45
N VAL A 840 -43.03 24.38 -34.47
CA VAL A 840 -41.57 24.21 -34.45
C VAL A 840 -40.92 25.56 -34.71
N ALA A 841 -40.32 26.15 -33.68
CA ALA A 841 -39.64 27.44 -33.76
C ALA A 841 -38.34 27.38 -34.57
N ALA A 842 -37.89 28.53 -35.08
CA ALA A 842 -36.59 28.64 -35.74
C ALA A 842 -35.45 28.21 -34.78
N GLY A 843 -34.56 27.36 -35.27
CA GLY A 843 -33.45 26.78 -34.48
C GLY A 843 -33.85 25.61 -33.57
N GLY A 844 -35.13 25.21 -33.52
CA GLY A 844 -35.59 23.95 -32.93
C GLY A 844 -36.01 22.94 -34.00
N GLY A 845 -36.33 21.70 -33.59
CA GLY A 845 -36.70 20.71 -34.60
C GLY A 845 -37.00 19.29 -34.13
N ILE A 846 -37.19 18.41 -35.12
CA ILE A 846 -37.23 16.96 -34.95
C ILE A 846 -36.06 16.37 -35.75
N ASP A 847 -35.16 15.69 -35.05
CA ASP A 847 -33.90 15.18 -35.59
C ASP A 847 -33.87 13.65 -35.54
N ALA A 848 -34.10 13.06 -36.72
CA ALA A 848 -33.96 11.64 -37.00
C ALA A 848 -32.66 11.33 -37.77
N ASP A 849 -31.70 12.26 -37.86
CA ASP A 849 -30.46 12.06 -38.61
C ASP A 849 -29.71 10.85 -38.06
N ARG A 850 -29.28 9.94 -38.94
CA ARG A 850 -28.44 8.76 -38.60
C ARG A 850 -29.07 7.80 -37.59
N ARG A 851 -30.36 7.94 -37.32
CA ARG A 851 -31.15 7.15 -36.36
C ARG A 851 -32.07 6.14 -37.07
N GLY A 852 -31.70 5.73 -38.28
CA GLY A 852 -32.34 4.65 -39.04
C GLY A 852 -31.64 3.32 -38.84
N TYR A 853 -31.60 2.50 -39.89
CA TYR A 853 -30.86 1.24 -39.83
C TYR A 853 -29.36 1.49 -39.58
N THR A 854 -28.78 0.62 -38.75
CA THR A 854 -27.34 0.57 -38.56
C THR A 854 -26.65 -0.03 -39.80
N ARG A 855 -25.31 0.00 -39.79
CA ARG A 855 -24.45 -0.41 -40.91
C ARG A 855 -24.71 -1.85 -41.31
N GLY A 856 -24.85 -2.10 -42.60
CA GLY A 856 -25.10 -3.45 -43.14
C GLY A 856 -26.57 -3.90 -43.04
N TYR A 857 -27.45 -3.12 -42.42
CA TYR A 857 -28.88 -3.43 -42.29
C TYR A 857 -29.74 -2.51 -43.17
N GLY A 858 -30.93 -3.01 -43.47
CA GLY A 858 -31.98 -2.29 -44.20
C GLY A 858 -32.17 -2.76 -45.65
N PRO A 859 -33.38 -2.59 -46.22
CA PRO A 859 -33.72 -3.08 -47.56
C PRO A 859 -32.85 -2.50 -48.68
N GLY A 860 -32.34 -1.29 -48.49
CA GLY A 860 -31.47 -0.56 -49.42
C GLY A 860 -30.00 -0.90 -49.34
N CYS A 861 -29.60 -1.83 -48.47
CA CYS A 861 -28.23 -2.29 -48.33
C CYS A 861 -27.88 -3.29 -49.47
N ALA A 862 -27.03 -2.88 -50.42
CA ALA A 862 -26.59 -3.76 -51.51
C ALA A 862 -25.56 -4.81 -51.02
N MET A 863 -26.01 -6.05 -50.83
CA MET A 863 -25.13 -7.18 -50.49
C MET A 863 -24.53 -7.80 -51.77
N THR A 864 -23.20 -7.69 -51.97
CA THR A 864 -22.27 -8.78 -52.43
C THR A 864 -21.08 -8.31 -53.31
N GLY A 865 -19.93 -9.00 -53.12
CA GLY A 865 -19.16 -9.59 -54.24
C GLY A 865 -17.67 -9.26 -54.40
N ARG A 866 -17.21 -8.05 -54.09
CA ARG A 866 -15.79 -7.67 -54.22
C ARG A 866 -15.29 -6.85 -53.04
N SER A 867 -14.00 -7.00 -52.77
CA SER A 867 -13.24 -6.50 -51.62
C SER A 867 -12.87 -5.00 -51.68
N ASP A 868 -13.26 -4.26 -52.73
CA ASP A 868 -12.53 -3.04 -53.11
C ASP A 868 -13.40 -1.75 -53.18
N GLY A 869 -14.69 -1.79 -52.83
CA GLY A 869 -15.58 -0.61 -52.95
C GLY A 869 -16.93 -0.73 -52.20
N GLY A 870 -17.23 0.18 -51.27
CA GLY A 870 -18.51 0.24 -50.55
C GLY A 870 -19.61 0.96 -51.34
N ASN A 871 -20.74 0.28 -51.52
CA ASN A 871 -21.93 0.82 -52.18
C ASN A 871 -22.73 1.70 -51.21
N GLY A 872 -23.23 2.82 -51.71
CA GLY A 872 -24.17 3.64 -50.98
C GLY A 872 -25.51 2.90 -50.82
N ALA A 873 -26.16 3.07 -49.67
CA ALA A 873 -27.49 2.52 -49.47
C ALA A 873 -28.53 3.31 -50.28
N GLY A 874 -29.60 2.66 -50.73
CA GLY A 874 -30.72 3.33 -51.41
C GLY A 874 -31.92 3.54 -50.47
N TYR A 875 -32.63 4.65 -50.61
CA TYR A 875 -33.99 4.90 -50.11
C TYR A 875 -34.53 6.10 -50.91
N GLY A 876 -35.79 6.11 -51.36
CA GLY A 876 -36.29 7.18 -52.27
C GLY A 876 -35.74 7.13 -53.70
N GLY A 877 -34.45 6.85 -53.84
CA GLY A 877 -33.71 6.58 -55.07
C GLY A 877 -32.58 5.58 -54.81
N HIS A 878 -31.85 5.22 -55.85
CA HIS A 878 -30.72 4.31 -55.72
C HIS A 878 -29.56 4.97 -54.97
N GLY A 879 -28.85 4.16 -54.18
CA GLY A 879 -27.53 4.55 -53.71
C GLY A 879 -26.55 4.57 -54.87
N GLY A 880 -25.50 5.37 -54.78
CA GLY A 880 -24.44 5.43 -55.77
C GLY A 880 -23.69 4.10 -55.90
N MET A 881 -23.05 3.89 -57.05
CA MET A 881 -22.21 2.74 -57.32
C MET A 881 -20.79 2.97 -56.84
N GLY A 882 -20.26 2.04 -56.03
CA GLY A 882 -18.86 2.03 -55.62
C GLY A 882 -17.89 1.61 -56.73
N PHE A 883 -16.59 1.76 -56.46
CA PHE A 883 -15.51 1.30 -57.33
C PHE A 883 -15.66 -0.21 -57.66
N GLY A 884 -15.74 -0.57 -58.96
CA GLY A 884 -15.93 -1.96 -59.42
C GLY A 884 -17.31 -2.30 -60.00
N GLY A 885 -18.32 -1.40 -59.89
CA GLY A 885 -19.44 -1.28 -60.83
C GLY A 885 -20.45 -2.43 -60.95
N LYS A 886 -20.69 -3.24 -59.90
CA LYS A 886 -21.59 -4.41 -60.03
C LYS A 886 -23.03 -4.23 -59.52
N LEU A 887 -23.30 -3.44 -58.47
CA LEU A 887 -24.66 -3.27 -57.90
C LEU A 887 -24.85 -1.90 -57.22
N TRP A 888 -26.01 -1.28 -57.40
CA TRP A 888 -26.45 -0.07 -56.67
C TRP A 888 -27.23 -0.47 -55.41
N GLY A 889 -27.23 0.35 -54.36
CA GLY A 889 -28.22 0.23 -53.28
C GLY A 889 -29.64 0.30 -53.86
N PRO A 890 -30.50 -0.72 -53.70
CA PRO A 890 -31.85 -0.67 -54.25
C PRO A 890 -32.65 0.44 -53.58
N SER A 891 -33.46 1.14 -54.37
CA SER A 891 -34.47 2.04 -53.81
C SER A 891 -35.64 1.21 -53.25
N TYR A 892 -36.24 1.67 -52.16
CA TYR A 892 -37.45 1.08 -51.58
C TYR A 892 -38.37 2.16 -50.99
N GLY A 893 -39.48 1.70 -50.42
CA GLY A 893 -40.51 2.50 -49.76
C GLY A 893 -41.44 3.25 -50.70
N SER A 894 -42.52 3.78 -50.12
CA SER A 894 -43.58 4.50 -50.83
C SER A 894 -43.27 6.00 -50.91
N ALA A 895 -43.50 6.61 -52.07
CA ALA A 895 -43.44 8.06 -52.24
C ALA A 895 -44.59 8.77 -51.49
N ASP A 896 -45.77 8.16 -51.47
CA ASP A 896 -46.97 8.71 -50.83
C ASP A 896 -46.99 8.41 -49.32
N TRP A 897 -46.21 7.41 -48.88
CA TRP A 897 -46.20 6.94 -47.48
C TRP A 897 -44.78 6.59 -47.00
N PRO A 898 -43.89 7.58 -46.83
CA PRO A 898 -42.47 7.37 -46.50
C PRO A 898 -42.26 7.11 -45.01
N VAL A 899 -42.76 5.97 -44.55
CA VAL A 899 -42.79 5.59 -43.13
C VAL A 899 -41.55 4.82 -42.68
N GLU A 900 -40.83 4.19 -43.59
CA GLU A 900 -39.66 3.37 -43.26
C GLU A 900 -38.44 4.22 -42.90
N ALA A 901 -37.57 3.67 -42.05
CA ALA A 901 -36.23 4.21 -41.84
C ALA A 901 -35.35 4.00 -43.08
N GLY A 902 -34.41 4.91 -43.32
CA GLY A 902 -33.33 4.77 -44.29
C GLY A 902 -32.37 3.64 -43.92
N SER A 903 -31.83 2.99 -44.94
CA SER A 903 -30.89 1.88 -44.84
C SER A 903 -29.45 2.33 -44.57
N GLY A 904 -28.72 1.52 -43.81
CA GLY A 904 -27.28 1.64 -43.67
C GLY A 904 -26.56 1.08 -44.90
N ALA A 905 -25.42 1.68 -45.25
CA ALA A 905 -24.59 1.14 -46.34
C ALA A 905 -23.87 -0.15 -45.92
N TRP A 906 -23.39 -0.91 -46.90
CA TRP A 906 -22.81 -2.23 -46.68
C TRP A 906 -21.45 -2.19 -45.95
N LEU A 907 -21.25 -3.11 -45.02
CA LEU A 907 -20.06 -3.23 -44.17
C LEU A 907 -19.10 -4.30 -44.72
N TYR A 908 -17.87 -3.92 -45.11
CA TYR A 908 -16.83 -4.87 -45.51
C TYR A 908 -16.20 -5.55 -44.30
N THR A 909 -16.12 -6.87 -44.30
CA THR A 909 -15.61 -7.67 -43.17
C THR A 909 -14.09 -7.89 -43.16
N GLY A 910 -13.36 -7.55 -44.24
CA GLY A 910 -11.97 -7.96 -44.44
C GLY A 910 -10.87 -6.90 -44.35
N GLY A 911 -11.15 -5.62 -44.04
CA GLY A 911 -10.11 -4.59 -44.16
C GLY A 911 -10.50 -3.14 -43.87
N GLY A 912 -11.33 -2.89 -42.86
CA GLY A 912 -11.48 -1.56 -42.31
C GLY A 912 -12.32 -0.56 -43.13
N SER A 913 -13.17 -1.04 -44.05
CA SER A 913 -14.09 -0.19 -44.84
C SER A 913 -15.46 -0.09 -44.16
N TYR A 914 -15.83 1.09 -43.64
CA TYR A 914 -17.03 1.31 -42.83
C TYR A 914 -18.00 2.30 -43.46
N ALA A 915 -19.21 1.78 -43.68
CA ALA A 915 -20.36 2.47 -44.26
C ALA A 915 -21.06 3.43 -43.30
N GLY A 916 -21.85 4.34 -43.86
CA GLY A 916 -22.74 5.23 -43.12
C GLY A 916 -24.04 4.54 -42.64
N ARG A 917 -24.61 5.06 -41.55
CA ARG A 917 -25.92 4.69 -41.00
C ARG A 917 -27.04 5.38 -41.78
N GLY A 918 -28.21 4.76 -41.87
CA GLY A 918 -29.37 5.38 -42.52
C GLY A 918 -30.02 6.47 -41.67
N GLY A 919 -30.72 7.41 -42.32
CA GLY A 919 -31.60 8.35 -41.63
C GLY A 919 -32.82 7.66 -41.02
N GLY A 920 -33.35 8.16 -39.91
CA GLY A 920 -34.54 7.62 -39.26
C GLY A 920 -35.83 7.93 -40.01
N SER A 921 -36.98 7.88 -39.33
CA SER A 921 -38.25 8.33 -39.91
C SER A 921 -38.95 9.30 -38.96
N ILE A 922 -39.55 10.34 -39.53
CA ILE A 922 -40.43 11.29 -38.85
C ILE A 922 -41.84 11.04 -39.39
N ARG A 923 -42.66 10.29 -38.64
CA ARG A 923 -44.07 10.04 -38.94
C ARG A 923 -44.95 10.93 -38.06
N LEU A 924 -45.46 12.03 -38.63
CA LEU A 924 -46.28 13.02 -37.94
C LEU A 924 -47.70 13.03 -38.50
N HIS A 925 -48.67 12.77 -37.63
CA HIS A 925 -50.08 13.00 -37.91
C HIS A 925 -50.59 14.13 -37.02
N VAL A 926 -50.88 15.29 -37.61
CA VAL A 926 -51.32 16.51 -36.93
C VAL A 926 -52.76 16.81 -37.34
N ALA A 927 -53.71 16.64 -36.41
CA ALA A 927 -55.13 16.89 -36.70
C ALA A 927 -55.41 18.38 -36.96
N GLY A 928 -54.66 19.28 -36.32
CA GLY A 928 -54.71 20.73 -36.54
C GLY A 928 -53.75 21.25 -37.61
N GLY A 929 -53.33 22.52 -37.45
CA GLY A 929 -52.32 23.14 -38.30
C GLY A 929 -50.88 22.82 -37.85
N ALA A 930 -49.98 22.72 -38.81
CA ALA A 930 -48.54 22.60 -38.60
C ALA A 930 -47.83 23.90 -38.98
N VAL A 931 -47.12 24.49 -38.02
CA VAL A 931 -46.27 25.67 -38.21
C VAL A 931 -44.81 25.24 -38.04
N VAL A 932 -44.05 25.22 -39.13
CA VAL A 932 -42.65 24.75 -39.17
C VAL A 932 -41.72 25.89 -39.57
N HIS A 933 -41.19 26.62 -38.58
CA HIS A 933 -40.13 27.61 -38.76
C HIS A 933 -38.73 27.01 -38.56
N GLY A 934 -38.64 25.85 -37.90
CA GLY A 934 -37.41 25.12 -37.64
C GLY A 934 -37.18 23.95 -38.60
N THR A 935 -36.52 22.89 -38.10
CA THR A 935 -36.01 21.80 -38.95
C THR A 935 -36.67 20.46 -38.64
N LEU A 936 -37.10 19.74 -39.66
CA LEU A 936 -37.38 18.29 -39.60
C LEU A 936 -36.35 17.58 -40.48
N THR A 937 -35.51 16.74 -39.89
CA THR A 937 -34.33 16.17 -40.58
C THR A 937 -34.21 14.67 -40.36
N ALA A 938 -33.97 13.92 -41.43
CA ALA A 938 -33.73 12.48 -41.39
C ALA A 938 -32.60 12.08 -42.36
N LYS A 939 -31.42 12.66 -42.21
CA LYS A 939 -30.26 12.45 -43.10
C LYS A 939 -29.51 11.16 -42.77
N GLY A 940 -28.96 10.52 -43.81
CA GLY A 940 -27.99 9.43 -43.67
C GLY A 940 -26.61 9.94 -43.24
N SER A 941 -25.83 9.09 -42.57
CA SER A 941 -24.44 9.43 -42.20
C SER A 941 -23.47 9.14 -43.36
N PRO A 942 -22.37 9.91 -43.48
CA PRO A 942 -21.35 9.65 -44.50
C PRO A 942 -20.63 8.31 -44.26
N GLY A 943 -20.01 7.76 -45.30
CA GLY A 943 -19.03 6.68 -45.18
C GLY A 943 -17.75 7.20 -44.50
N LEU A 944 -17.15 6.40 -43.62
CA LEU A 944 -16.20 6.90 -42.61
C LEU A 944 -14.75 6.49 -42.86
N SER A 945 -14.50 5.62 -43.82
CA SER A 945 -13.18 5.15 -44.20
C SER A 945 -13.00 5.19 -45.71
N THR A 946 -11.79 4.90 -46.18
CA THR A 946 -11.53 4.62 -47.59
C THR A 946 -12.53 3.57 -48.09
N HIS A 947 -13.13 3.80 -49.25
CA HIS A 947 -14.17 2.97 -49.85
C HIS A 947 -15.49 2.84 -49.05
N GLY A 948 -15.74 3.67 -48.03
CA GLY A 948 -16.99 3.64 -47.27
C GLY A 948 -18.17 4.24 -48.05
N GLY A 949 -19.26 3.46 -48.21
CA GLY A 949 -20.51 3.95 -48.80
C GLY A 949 -21.32 4.80 -47.82
N GLY A 950 -22.03 5.83 -48.31
CA GLY A 950 -22.93 6.65 -47.51
C GLY A 950 -24.24 5.94 -47.18
N GLY A 951 -24.75 6.12 -45.96
CA GLY A 951 -26.08 5.65 -45.59
C GLY A 951 -27.16 6.45 -46.32
N SER A 952 -28.33 5.84 -46.56
CA SER A 952 -29.41 6.54 -47.25
C SER A 952 -30.12 7.55 -46.35
N GLY A 953 -30.77 8.55 -46.94
CA GLY A 953 -31.73 9.39 -46.23
C GLY A 953 -32.90 8.58 -45.68
N GLY A 954 -33.66 9.20 -44.80
CA GLY A 954 -34.82 8.64 -44.13
C GLY A 954 -36.16 9.12 -44.68
N GLY A 955 -37.23 8.85 -43.96
CA GLY A 955 -38.59 9.24 -44.34
C GLY A 955 -39.12 10.42 -43.51
N ILE A 956 -39.78 11.37 -44.16
CA ILE A 956 -40.61 12.39 -43.49
C ILE A 956 -42.01 12.29 -44.05
N LEU A 957 -42.97 11.92 -43.21
CA LEU A 957 -44.41 11.96 -43.49
C LEU A 957 -45.05 12.98 -42.53
N LEU A 958 -45.61 14.06 -43.07
CA LEU A 958 -46.31 15.09 -42.31
C LEU A 958 -47.74 15.24 -42.80
N GLU A 959 -48.68 14.52 -42.17
CA GLU A 959 -50.10 14.71 -42.43
C GLU A 959 -50.61 15.86 -41.55
N CYS A 960 -51.13 16.94 -42.16
CA CYS A 960 -51.65 18.08 -41.42
C CYS A 960 -52.83 18.77 -42.12
N GLY A 961 -53.67 19.48 -41.36
CA GLY A 961 -54.81 20.22 -41.93
C GLY A 961 -54.38 21.48 -42.69
N THR A 962 -53.39 22.21 -42.16
CA THR A 962 -52.76 23.36 -42.84
C THR A 962 -51.26 23.37 -42.55
N LEU A 963 -50.44 23.72 -43.53
CA LEU A 963 -49.00 23.89 -43.36
C LEU A 963 -48.60 25.36 -43.51
N GLN A 964 -47.89 25.89 -42.52
CA GLN A 964 -47.30 27.24 -42.52
C GLN A 964 -45.81 27.16 -42.13
N GLY A 965 -45.02 28.12 -42.57
CA GLY A 965 -43.59 28.17 -42.24
C GLY A 965 -42.96 29.52 -42.59
N SER A 966 -41.70 29.69 -42.23
CA SER A 966 -40.86 30.84 -42.61
C SER A 966 -39.78 30.39 -43.59
N ASN A 967 -38.99 31.34 -44.11
CA ASN A 967 -37.78 31.05 -44.90
C ASN A 967 -36.69 30.24 -44.15
N SER A 968 -36.82 30.09 -42.82
CA SER A 968 -35.97 29.24 -41.99
C SER A 968 -36.48 27.80 -41.84
N GLY A 969 -37.73 27.52 -42.23
CA GLY A 969 -38.31 26.19 -42.17
C GLY A 969 -37.61 25.23 -43.15
N LEU A 970 -37.19 24.06 -42.67
CA LEU A 970 -36.46 23.08 -43.47
C LEU A 970 -36.94 21.65 -43.21
N LEU A 971 -37.35 20.94 -44.27
CA LEU A 971 -37.56 19.49 -44.27
C LEU A 971 -36.46 18.86 -45.15
N THR A 972 -35.67 17.93 -44.62
CA THR A 972 -34.52 17.36 -45.36
C THR A 972 -34.26 15.88 -45.04
N VAL A 973 -33.91 15.14 -46.09
CA VAL A 973 -33.71 13.67 -46.08
C VAL A 973 -32.48 13.28 -46.91
N GLU A 974 -31.41 14.05 -46.80
CA GLU A 974 -30.19 13.83 -47.60
C GLU A 974 -29.53 12.49 -47.33
N GLY A 975 -29.04 11.84 -48.38
CA GLY A 975 -28.15 10.70 -48.27
C GLY A 975 -26.75 11.09 -47.81
N GLY A 976 -26.07 10.17 -47.16
CA GLY A 976 -24.69 10.34 -46.72
C GLY A 976 -23.71 10.41 -47.89
N LYS A 977 -22.64 11.19 -47.75
CA LYS A 977 -21.54 11.21 -48.72
C LYS A 977 -20.71 9.91 -48.64
N GLY A 978 -20.27 9.40 -49.79
CA GLY A 978 -19.24 8.35 -49.83
C GLY A 978 -17.84 8.91 -49.54
N ASN A 979 -16.88 8.05 -49.25
CA ASN A 979 -15.51 8.44 -48.92
C ASN A 979 -14.46 7.64 -49.72
N TYR A 980 -13.44 8.32 -50.27
CA TYR A 980 -12.34 7.82 -51.14
C TYR A 980 -12.66 6.49 -51.87
N GLY A 981 -13.38 6.57 -53.00
CA GLY A 981 -13.79 5.40 -53.80
C GLY A 981 -15.11 4.74 -53.37
N GLY A 982 -15.65 5.15 -52.21
CA GLY A 982 -17.01 4.85 -51.77
C GLY A 982 -18.03 5.77 -52.41
N SER A 983 -19.27 5.32 -52.48
CA SER A 983 -20.36 6.01 -53.19
C SER A 983 -21.38 6.65 -52.24
N CYS A 984 -22.12 7.65 -52.73
CA CYS A 984 -23.13 8.36 -51.93
C CYS A 984 -24.35 7.49 -51.64
N GLY A 985 -24.97 7.68 -50.48
CA GLY A 985 -26.29 7.13 -50.21
C GLY A 985 -27.34 7.83 -51.08
N GLY A 986 -28.39 7.09 -51.44
CA GLY A 986 -29.61 7.66 -51.99
C GLY A 986 -30.20 8.65 -50.99
N GLY A 987 -30.99 9.60 -51.50
CA GLY A 987 -31.73 10.52 -50.64
C GLY A 987 -32.75 9.77 -49.75
N GLY A 988 -33.79 10.47 -49.36
CA GLY A 988 -34.93 9.84 -48.73
C GLY A 988 -36.22 10.31 -49.37
N ARG A 989 -37.30 10.27 -48.62
CA ARG A 989 -38.63 10.63 -49.13
C ARG A 989 -39.30 11.62 -48.18
N ILE A 990 -39.96 12.62 -48.75
CA ILE A 990 -40.78 13.59 -48.03
C ILE A 990 -42.18 13.53 -48.65
N ALA A 991 -43.19 13.31 -47.81
CA ALA A 991 -44.60 13.43 -48.15
C ALA A 991 -45.28 14.35 -47.12
N ILE A 992 -46.14 15.23 -47.61
CA ILE A 992 -46.89 16.21 -46.83
C ILE A 992 -48.36 16.12 -47.27
#